data_AF-A0A7R8A4C4-F1
#
_entry.id   AF-A0A7R8A4C4-F1
#
_cell.length_a   1.000
_cell.length_b   1.000
_cell.length_c   1.000
_cell.angle_alpha   90.00
_cell.angle_beta   90.00
_cell.angle_gamma   90.00
#
_symmetry.space_group_name_H-M   'P 1'
#
loop_
_entity.id
_entity.type
_entity.pdbx_description
1 polymer ?
#
loop_
_entity_poly.entity_id
_entity_poly.type
_entity_poly.pdbx_seq_one_letter_code
_entity_poly.pdbx_strand_id
1 'polypeptide(L)'
;MDWKDELEALNSISSHPHCKRPGPHPIYEPSVDSLVFSKHKLLQSPILPPFVQHSSVLISCATVDITARKNDMADQTESAAAAKPSDGPSKPSIQRAMTDRGNKSQRLLRVDQIYSRKDRQVHFVKTAKVKAKPDRFSKTAMVVRRVISKQGMVSHVEIDIRSPLLQDLFRDLFKDVEGLDLNKTPPMATPEVFFWAAPDLIRIKEEEKQKENPSQQLIDDIGTALQFVEEDFAAQIVSLKSLLGENQITWDLLWAIFPPKEVIISPRFGLMTEEQAFNLKMSSYQSRPNGQEYFSASAEVIKHDGQDFGKSTMELEINKYDGARTITSLNFFPLRYHEEESAVRERLIARGRKFVALLEQPACREYTAANGIKEFERANGDSMPEKFNALGRVMVDPAGYYLHNTSSDLNKPYVLSEGFLDTVGLSDDHYLICASFINGFSFAQKSWCQLSVSALSDVEWNHNAFKRLVMAENRRELIHGLVKAHRQDDAVFDDIVANKGKGLIALLTGSPGVGKTLTAEAVAEVTQRPLYVVATGELGIDPDIVDNRLGMILEITRRWGCVLLIDEADVFLSARGKDLARDALVSVFLRRLEYFRGVAILTTNRKSDIDPAFKSKIPPESLVYAVPDAFITGRIHFTMHYPELDTNSRLEVWRNFLTNVAKSSELAEFTADDFVALSRHPLNGRQIKNIVSCAVSLAREMQKNVTVKDIEDLIDVMVD
;
A
#
# COMPACT_ATOMS: atom_id res chain seq x y z
N MET A 1 32.78 46.21 6.72
CA MET A 1 31.81 46.38 5.61
C MET A 1 31.22 44.99 5.38
N ASP A 2 30.33 44.51 6.23
CA ASP A 2 29.04 45.01 6.71
C ASP A 2 27.91 44.32 5.92
N TRP A 3 27.26 43.39 6.61
CA TRP A 3 26.27 42.43 6.13
C TRP A 3 24.85 43.02 6.30
N LYS A 4 24.59 44.16 5.66
CA LYS A 4 23.38 44.97 5.95
C LYS A 4 22.42 45.25 4.78
N ASP A 5 22.63 44.70 3.58
CA ASP A 5 21.87 45.13 2.39
C ASP A 5 20.94 44.07 1.76
N GLU A 6 20.50 43.04 2.49
CA GLU A 6 19.56 42.02 1.94
C GLU A 6 18.26 41.84 2.74
N LEU A 7 17.83 42.91 3.45
CA LEU A 7 16.57 42.96 4.19
C LEU A 7 15.70 44.21 3.92
N GLU A 8 15.96 44.95 2.83
CA GLU A 8 15.16 46.15 2.45
C GLU A 8 14.29 45.98 1.19
N ALA A 9 14.09 44.75 0.68
CA ALA A 9 13.28 44.53 -0.53
C ALA A 9 11.85 44.00 -0.32
N LEU A 10 11.33 43.93 0.92
CA LEU A 10 9.99 43.34 1.18
C LEU A 10 8.97 44.25 1.91
N ASN A 11 9.24 45.54 2.04
CA ASN A 11 8.28 46.49 2.62
C ASN A 11 8.03 47.68 1.69
N SER A 12 7.25 47.50 0.62
CA SER A 12 6.46 48.61 0.08
C SER A 12 5.23 48.16 -0.70
N ILE A 13 4.16 48.93 -0.50
CA ILE A 13 2.96 49.10 -1.34
C ILE A 13 1.71 48.35 -0.86
N SER A 14 1.02 49.02 0.07
CA SER A 14 -0.42 48.98 0.28
C SER A 14 -1.10 50.15 -0.45
N SER A 15 -2.14 49.90 -1.25
CA SER A 15 -3.29 50.81 -1.42
C SER A 15 -4.50 50.12 -2.10
N HIS A 16 -5.66 50.21 -1.43
CA HIS A 16 -7.03 49.80 -1.81
C HIS A 16 -7.64 50.76 -2.88
N PRO A 17 -8.85 50.54 -3.51
CA PRO A 17 -10.08 49.95 -2.92
C PRO A 17 -11.10 49.18 -3.82
N HIS A 18 -12.13 48.63 -3.14
CA HIS A 18 -13.54 48.38 -3.52
C HIS A 18 -14.08 46.94 -3.78
N CYS A 19 -14.82 46.47 -2.76
CA CYS A 19 -16.22 46.00 -2.74
C CYS A 19 -16.65 44.54 -3.07
N LYS A 20 -17.24 43.94 -2.01
CA LYS A 20 -18.39 43.01 -1.91
C LYS A 20 -18.14 41.48 -1.82
N ARG A 21 -18.42 40.95 -0.63
CA ARG A 21 -18.70 39.54 -0.30
C ARG A 21 -20.09 39.10 -0.78
N PRO A 22 -20.35 37.79 -0.86
CA PRO A 22 -21.17 37.16 0.19
C PRO A 22 -20.49 35.90 0.78
N GLY A 23 -20.74 35.63 2.07
CA GLY A 23 -20.01 34.63 2.85
C GLY A 23 -20.67 33.23 2.90
N PRO A 24 -20.15 32.35 3.78
CA PRO A 24 -20.92 31.26 4.36
C PRO A 24 -20.95 31.27 5.90
N HIS A 25 -21.97 30.60 6.43
CA HIS A 25 -22.34 30.39 7.83
C HIS A 25 -21.44 29.36 8.56
N PRO A 26 -21.54 29.27 9.91
CA PRO A 26 -20.43 28.90 10.79
C PRO A 26 -20.47 27.44 11.25
N ILE A 27 -19.30 26.86 11.56
CA ILE A 27 -19.18 25.69 12.43
C ILE A 27 -18.06 25.94 13.46
N TYR A 28 -18.39 25.59 14.70
CA TYR A 28 -17.71 25.80 15.97
C TYR A 28 -16.26 25.25 16.04
N GLU A 29 -15.36 26.08 16.59
CA GLU A 29 -14.14 25.65 17.31
C GLU A 29 -14.33 25.85 18.82
N PRO A 30 -13.60 25.10 19.66
CA PRO A 30 -13.14 25.63 20.94
C PRO A 30 -11.60 25.64 21.05
N SER A 31 -11.08 26.87 21.16
CA SER A 31 -10.00 27.35 22.03
C SER A 31 -8.82 26.43 22.39
N VAL A 32 -7.61 26.82 21.95
CA VAL A 32 -6.35 26.49 22.62
C VAL A 32 -5.59 27.79 22.87
N ASP A 33 -5.43 28.14 24.15
CA ASP A 33 -4.61 29.25 24.60
C ASP A 33 -3.12 28.89 24.56
N SER A 34 -2.37 29.90 24.13
CA SER A 34 -0.93 29.98 23.97
C SER A 34 -0.11 29.75 25.26
N LEU A 35 1.06 29.11 25.12
CA LEU A 35 2.22 29.33 25.99
C LEU A 35 3.51 29.32 25.16
N VAL A 36 4.09 30.51 25.05
CA VAL A 36 5.42 30.79 24.48
C VAL A 36 6.47 30.51 25.55
N PHE A 37 7.50 29.71 25.26
CA PHE A 37 8.79 29.81 25.96
C PHE A 37 10.00 29.56 25.03
N SER A 38 10.86 30.58 25.08
CA SER A 38 12.24 30.75 24.62
C SER A 38 13.11 29.48 24.46
N LYS A 39 13.82 29.38 23.33
CA LYS A 39 14.97 28.49 23.12
C LYS A 39 16.26 29.31 23.02
N HIS A 40 17.21 29.05 23.91
CA HIS A 40 18.63 29.21 23.61
C HIS A 40 19.50 28.25 24.44
N LYS A 41 20.51 27.70 23.74
CA LYS A 41 21.78 27.06 24.15
C LYS A 41 21.85 25.53 24.33
N LEU A 42 22.55 24.94 23.33
CA LEU A 42 23.79 24.13 23.39
C LEU A 42 23.85 22.91 24.32
N LEU A 43 24.17 21.75 23.72
CA LEU A 43 25.15 20.73 24.15
C LEU A 43 25.23 19.67 23.01
N GLN A 44 26.36 19.61 22.29
CA GLN A 44 27.38 18.54 22.38
C GLN A 44 26.82 17.12 22.23
N SER A 45 27.06 16.56 21.04
CA SER A 45 26.91 15.17 20.65
C SER A 45 27.98 14.27 21.28
N PRO A 46 27.64 13.02 21.62
CA PRO A 46 28.58 11.92 21.54
C PRO A 46 28.19 10.97 20.40
N ILE A 47 29.20 10.65 19.61
CA ILE A 47 29.22 9.66 18.54
C ILE A 47 29.01 8.26 19.16
N LEU A 48 28.04 7.50 18.65
CA LEU A 48 27.87 6.06 18.93
C LEU A 48 28.47 5.25 17.77
N PRO A 49 29.24 4.16 18.02
CA PRO A 49 29.79 3.29 16.99
C PRO A 49 28.77 2.20 16.54
N PRO A 50 29.03 1.49 15.43
CA PRO A 50 28.01 0.73 14.71
C PRO A 50 27.68 -0.64 15.33
N PHE A 51 26.45 -1.08 15.10
CA PHE A 51 25.89 -2.40 15.44
C PHE A 51 26.73 -3.53 14.80
N VAL A 52 27.08 -4.54 15.61
CA VAL A 52 27.75 -5.77 15.18
C VAL A 52 26.75 -6.93 15.18
N GLN A 53 26.86 -7.76 14.14
CA GLN A 53 26.06 -8.95 13.82
C GLN A 53 25.82 -9.89 15.01
N HIS A 54 24.56 -10.26 15.24
CA HIS A 54 24.19 -11.34 16.15
C HIS A 54 24.73 -12.66 15.62
N SER A 55 25.71 -13.20 16.33
CA SER A 55 26.24 -14.55 16.14
C SER A 55 25.37 -15.53 16.92
N SER A 56 25.02 -16.65 16.30
CA SER A 56 24.32 -17.79 16.87
C SER A 56 25.09 -18.37 18.08
N VAL A 57 24.55 -18.17 19.28
CA VAL A 57 25.05 -18.83 20.50
C VAL A 57 24.16 -20.03 20.81
N LEU A 58 24.67 -21.21 20.46
CA LEU A 58 24.16 -22.50 20.94
C LEU A 58 24.35 -22.59 22.46
N ILE A 59 23.26 -22.86 23.17
CA ILE A 59 23.26 -23.06 24.63
C ILE A 59 24.00 -24.37 24.98
N SER A 60 25.23 -24.26 25.49
CA SER A 60 25.96 -25.32 26.17
C SER A 60 25.77 -25.18 27.69
N CYS A 61 25.03 -26.10 28.33
CA CYS A 61 24.91 -26.16 29.79
C CYS A 61 25.99 -27.08 30.38
N ALA A 62 26.71 -26.57 31.39
CA ALA A 62 27.55 -27.35 32.27
C ALA A 62 26.71 -27.99 33.40
N THR A 63 26.96 -29.26 33.65
CA THR A 63 26.34 -30.12 34.68
C THR A 63 26.87 -29.78 36.08
N VAL A 64 25.98 -29.75 37.09
CA VAL A 64 26.35 -29.86 38.52
C VAL A 64 25.53 -31.00 39.14
N ASP A 65 26.24 -32.08 39.49
CA ASP A 65 25.76 -33.22 40.28
C ASP A 65 25.57 -32.86 41.75
N ILE A 66 24.45 -33.27 42.37
CA ILE A 66 24.37 -33.41 43.84
C ILE A 66 23.58 -34.67 44.22
N THR A 67 24.30 -35.64 44.80
CA THR A 67 23.76 -36.80 45.50
C THR A 67 23.48 -36.52 46.98
N ALA A 68 22.29 -36.94 47.42
CA ALA A 68 21.92 -37.55 48.71
C ALA A 68 22.31 -36.91 50.06
N ARG A 69 21.29 -36.68 50.91
CA ARG A 69 21.21 -37.27 52.27
C ARG A 69 19.79 -37.20 52.85
N LYS A 70 19.41 -38.29 53.52
CA LYS A 70 18.12 -38.58 54.19
C LYS A 70 18.28 -38.46 55.71
N ASN A 71 17.13 -38.24 56.36
CA ASN A 71 16.71 -38.71 57.71
C ASN A 71 17.27 -38.02 58.97
N ASP A 72 16.38 -37.47 59.82
CA ASP A 72 15.73 -38.03 61.03
C ASP A 72 15.13 -36.86 61.84
N MET A 73 14.36 -36.97 62.93
CA MET A 73 13.17 -37.72 63.38
C MET A 73 12.82 -37.15 64.78
N ALA A 74 11.55 -37.26 65.22
CA ALA A 74 11.02 -37.07 66.61
C ALA A 74 11.03 -35.64 67.20
N ASP A 75 9.91 -34.99 67.56
CA ASP A 75 8.76 -35.31 68.44
C ASP A 75 9.05 -35.10 69.94
N GLN A 76 8.32 -34.15 70.56
CA GLN A 76 8.00 -34.16 71.99
C GLN A 76 6.85 -33.18 72.31
N THR A 77 5.91 -33.75 73.07
CA THR A 77 4.59 -33.32 73.52
C THR A 77 4.55 -32.53 74.83
N GLU A 78 3.34 -32.06 75.14
CA GLU A 78 2.72 -31.71 76.44
C GLU A 78 2.50 -30.20 76.71
N SER A 79 1.40 -29.73 77.31
CA SER A 79 0.02 -30.22 77.50
C SER A 79 -0.85 -29.06 78.03
N ALA A 80 -2.19 -29.16 77.85
CA ALA A 80 -3.31 -28.70 78.70
C ALA A 80 -3.42 -27.20 79.12
N ALA A 81 -4.58 -26.55 79.35
CA ALA A 81 -5.99 -26.92 79.44
C ALA A 81 -6.91 -25.69 79.16
N ALA A 82 -8.21 -25.97 79.07
CA ALA A 82 -9.32 -25.14 78.61
C ALA A 82 -9.82 -24.03 79.56
N ALA A 83 -10.48 -22.99 79.00
CA ALA A 83 -11.86 -22.58 79.32
C ALA A 83 -12.26 -21.28 78.56
N LYS A 84 -13.47 -21.27 77.98
CA LYS A 84 -14.29 -20.10 77.56
C LYS A 84 -15.50 -20.02 78.53
N PRO A 85 -16.39 -18.99 78.58
CA PRO A 85 -16.68 -17.95 77.56
C PRO A 85 -17.01 -16.50 78.06
N SER A 86 -17.28 -15.61 77.08
CA SER A 86 -18.14 -14.38 77.06
C SER A 86 -17.79 -13.24 78.03
N ASP A 87 -17.61 -11.97 77.65
CA ASP A 87 -18.53 -11.08 76.94
C ASP A 87 -17.91 -9.66 76.85
N GLY A 88 -18.28 -8.89 75.81
CA GLY A 88 -18.35 -7.42 75.83
C GLY A 88 -17.09 -6.57 75.54
N PRO A 89 -17.07 -5.75 74.46
CA PRO A 89 -15.99 -4.80 74.21
C PRO A 89 -16.16 -3.49 75.00
N SER A 90 -15.06 -3.01 75.57
CA SER A 90 -14.93 -1.69 76.19
C SER A 90 -15.09 -0.56 75.15
N LYS A 91 -16.01 0.38 75.44
CA LYS A 91 -16.26 1.62 74.67
C LYS A 91 -14.99 2.49 74.55
N PRO A 92 -14.68 3.07 73.38
CA PRO A 92 -13.88 4.29 73.31
C PRO A 92 -14.80 5.50 73.53
N SER A 93 -14.47 6.32 74.52
CA SER A 93 -15.07 7.60 74.86
C SER A 93 -14.97 8.62 73.72
N ILE A 94 -16.05 9.36 73.48
CA ILE A 94 -16.10 10.50 72.56
C ILE A 94 -15.27 11.65 73.17
N GLN A 95 -14.09 11.92 72.62
CA GLN A 95 -13.37 13.17 72.90
C GLN A 95 -13.84 14.26 71.94
N ARG A 96 -14.41 15.34 72.49
CA ARG A 96 -14.60 16.61 71.76
C ARG A 96 -13.23 17.21 71.49
N ALA A 97 -12.87 17.37 70.22
CA ALA A 97 -11.65 18.08 69.84
C ALA A 97 -11.81 19.57 70.18
N MET A 98 -10.99 20.06 71.11
CA MET A 98 -10.69 21.49 71.21
C MET A 98 -9.93 21.91 69.95
N THR A 99 -10.32 23.05 69.38
CA THR A 99 -9.68 23.66 68.22
C THR A 99 -8.30 24.16 68.61
N ASP A 100 -7.26 23.37 68.32
CA ASP A 100 -5.88 23.86 68.38
C ASP A 100 -5.48 24.42 67.00
N ARG A 101 -5.07 25.69 67.01
CA ARG A 101 -4.60 26.44 65.85
C ARG A 101 -3.12 26.10 65.65
N GLY A 102 -2.84 25.27 64.65
CA GLY A 102 -1.47 25.18 64.14
C GLY A 102 -1.17 23.90 63.39
N ASN A 103 -1.62 23.77 62.14
CA ASN A 103 -0.79 23.10 61.14
C ASN A 103 -1.23 23.40 59.71
N LYS A 104 -0.23 23.49 58.83
CA LYS A 104 -0.33 23.81 57.41
C LYS A 104 -1.52 23.13 56.74
N SER A 105 -2.32 23.94 56.06
CA SER A 105 -3.49 23.60 55.24
C SER A 105 -3.53 22.16 54.71
N GLN A 106 -4.22 21.27 55.41
CA GLN A 106 -4.70 20.04 54.82
C GLN A 106 -5.87 20.43 53.89
N ARG A 107 -5.55 20.80 52.63
CA ARG A 107 -6.52 21.32 51.65
C ARG A 107 -7.56 20.28 51.18
N LEU A 108 -7.40 19.02 51.62
CA LEU A 108 -8.32 17.91 51.33
C LEU A 108 -8.65 17.18 52.64
N LEU A 109 -9.92 17.20 53.05
CA LEU A 109 -10.46 16.42 54.15
C LEU A 109 -11.39 15.34 53.57
N ARG A 110 -11.02 14.07 53.73
CA ARG A 110 -11.88 12.94 53.33
C ARG A 110 -12.74 12.49 54.51
N VAL A 111 -14.05 12.42 54.28
CA VAL A 111 -15.04 11.99 55.26
C VAL A 111 -15.95 10.92 54.63
N ASP A 112 -16.34 9.95 55.43
CA ASP A 112 -17.37 8.98 55.11
C ASP A 112 -18.70 9.51 55.65
N GLN A 113 -19.74 9.45 54.82
CA GLN A 113 -21.10 9.78 55.22
C GLN A 113 -21.77 8.53 55.78
N ILE A 114 -22.03 8.51 57.09
CA ILE A 114 -22.60 7.36 57.79
C ILE A 114 -23.95 7.76 58.36
N TYR A 115 -25.02 7.06 57.95
CA TYR A 115 -26.34 7.22 58.56
C TYR A 115 -26.41 6.42 59.85
N SER A 116 -26.51 7.10 60.98
CA SER A 116 -26.72 6.44 62.27
C SER A 116 -28.19 6.14 62.47
N ARG A 117 -28.53 4.85 62.52
CA ARG A 117 -29.90 4.38 62.78
C ARG A 117 -30.37 4.67 64.22
N LYS A 118 -29.44 5.00 65.12
CA LYS A 118 -29.72 5.19 66.55
C LYS A 118 -30.35 6.54 66.87
N ASP A 119 -29.93 7.57 66.16
CA ASP A 119 -30.41 8.96 66.27
C ASP A 119 -31.07 9.44 64.97
N ARG A 120 -31.17 8.58 63.94
CA ARG A 120 -31.77 8.85 62.63
C ARG A 120 -31.14 10.05 61.89
N GLN A 121 -29.86 10.32 62.16
CA GLN A 121 -29.12 11.42 61.53
C GLN A 121 -27.90 10.91 60.74
N VAL A 122 -27.48 11.73 59.78
CA VAL A 122 -26.27 11.52 59.00
C VAL A 122 -25.09 12.16 59.73
N HIS A 123 -24.03 11.40 59.93
CA HIS A 123 -22.77 11.87 60.49
C HIS A 123 -21.66 11.77 59.45
N PHE A 124 -20.83 12.80 59.37
CA PHE A 124 -19.60 12.78 58.57
C PHE A 124 -18.44 12.42 59.49
N VAL A 125 -17.87 11.23 59.29
CA VAL A 125 -16.74 10.73 60.07
C VAL A 125 -15.50 10.76 59.19
N LYS A 126 -14.34 11.16 59.70
CA LYS A 126 -13.10 11.12 58.91
C LYS A 126 -12.90 9.70 58.36
N THR A 127 -12.72 9.58 57.05
CA THR A 127 -12.47 8.29 56.41
C THR A 127 -11.25 7.66 57.09
N ALA A 128 -11.43 6.47 57.66
CA ALA A 128 -10.33 5.76 58.28
C ALA A 128 -9.26 5.52 57.21
N LYS A 129 -8.03 6.01 57.45
CA LYS A 129 -6.91 5.62 56.58
C LYS A 129 -6.74 4.11 56.71
N VAL A 130 -7.13 3.36 55.69
CA VAL A 130 -6.74 1.96 55.57
C VAL A 130 -5.21 1.95 55.64
N LYS A 131 -4.65 1.46 56.75
CA LYS A 131 -3.22 1.17 56.80
C LYS A 131 -2.99 0.06 55.78
N ALA A 132 -2.36 0.38 54.66
CA ALA A 132 -1.91 -0.62 53.72
C ALA A 132 -1.14 -1.68 54.52
N LYS A 133 -1.59 -2.94 54.45
CA LYS A 133 -0.82 -4.02 55.05
C LYS A 133 0.57 -4.00 54.40
N PRO A 134 1.67 -4.12 55.17
CA PRO A 134 3.00 -4.20 54.57
C PRO A 134 3.00 -5.35 53.58
N ASP A 135 3.48 -5.07 52.37
CA ASP A 135 3.52 -6.07 51.32
C ASP A 135 4.46 -7.20 51.74
N ARG A 136 3.87 -8.39 51.94
CA ARG A 136 4.58 -9.58 52.43
C ARG A 136 5.64 -10.06 51.44
N PHE A 137 5.57 -9.63 50.18
CA PHE A 137 6.48 -10.02 49.10
C PHE A 137 7.41 -8.88 48.68
N SER A 138 7.49 -7.79 49.47
CA SER A 138 8.34 -6.62 49.16
C SER A 138 9.84 -6.91 49.03
N LYS A 139 10.32 -8.08 49.49
CA LYS A 139 11.74 -8.49 49.47
C LYS A 139 12.10 -9.44 48.33
N THR A 140 11.14 -9.90 47.53
CA THR A 140 11.40 -10.84 46.42
C THR A 140 11.57 -10.08 45.13
N ALA A 141 12.49 -10.51 44.25
CA ALA A 141 12.70 -9.91 42.94
C ALA A 141 11.50 -10.08 42.00
N MET A 142 10.78 -11.21 42.12
CA MET A 142 9.59 -11.53 41.34
C MET A 142 8.63 -12.44 42.10
N VAL A 143 7.34 -12.42 41.72
CA VAL A 143 6.30 -13.28 42.29
C VAL A 143 5.53 -13.97 41.18
N VAL A 144 5.63 -15.30 41.09
CA VAL A 144 4.87 -16.12 40.15
C VAL A 144 3.51 -16.47 40.75
N ARG A 145 2.42 -16.10 40.07
CA ARG A 145 1.04 -16.27 40.52
C ARG A 145 0.26 -17.15 39.53
N ARG A 146 -0.32 -18.24 40.02
CA ARG A 146 -1.36 -18.97 39.29
C ARG A 146 -2.70 -18.27 39.51
N VAL A 147 -3.28 -17.72 38.46
CA VAL A 147 -4.60 -17.08 38.50
C VAL A 147 -5.65 -18.17 38.40
N ILE A 148 -6.48 -18.29 39.42
CA ILE A 148 -7.54 -19.29 39.50
C ILE A 148 -8.86 -18.63 39.12
N SER A 149 -9.58 -19.23 38.18
CA SER A 149 -10.89 -18.77 37.72
C SER A 149 -11.94 -18.87 38.83
N LYS A 150 -13.09 -18.21 38.65
CA LYS A 150 -14.23 -18.31 39.58
C LYS A 150 -14.74 -19.76 39.73
N GLN A 151 -14.45 -20.61 38.75
CA GLN A 151 -14.78 -22.03 38.73
C GLN A 151 -13.73 -22.91 39.41
N GLY A 152 -12.66 -22.33 39.99
CA GLY A 152 -11.61 -23.09 40.69
C GLY A 152 -10.55 -23.71 39.77
N MET A 153 -10.60 -23.46 38.46
CA MET A 153 -9.60 -23.95 37.51
C MET A 153 -8.46 -22.95 37.36
N VAL A 154 -7.23 -23.42 37.18
CA VAL A 154 -6.11 -22.52 36.81
C VAL A 154 -6.42 -21.92 35.45
N SER A 155 -6.54 -20.60 35.41
CA SER A 155 -6.83 -19.83 34.20
C SER A 155 -5.55 -19.54 33.41
N HIS A 156 -4.55 -18.96 34.08
CA HIS A 156 -3.26 -18.61 33.50
C HIS A 156 -2.24 -18.34 34.61
N VAL A 157 -0.98 -18.14 34.23
CA VAL A 157 0.11 -17.76 35.14
C VAL A 157 0.53 -16.33 34.83
N GLU A 158 0.73 -15.53 35.87
CA GLU A 158 1.24 -14.16 35.78
C GLU A 158 2.47 -14.01 36.67
N ILE A 159 3.41 -13.15 36.27
CA ILE A 159 4.63 -12.87 37.03
C ILE A 159 4.66 -11.38 37.35
N ASP A 160 4.64 -11.05 38.64
CA ASP A 160 4.85 -9.68 39.10
C ASP A 160 6.36 -9.41 39.15
N ILE A 161 6.86 -8.46 38.37
CA ILE A 161 8.26 -8.03 38.40
C ILE A 161 8.41 -6.98 39.49
N ARG A 162 9.09 -7.31 40.60
CA ARG A 162 9.17 -6.47 41.80
C ARG A 162 10.51 -5.73 41.93
N SER A 163 11.61 -6.32 41.44
CA SER A 163 12.91 -5.66 41.41
C SER A 163 12.88 -4.46 40.45
N PRO A 164 13.17 -3.22 40.91
CA PRO A 164 13.23 -2.06 40.03
C PRO A 164 14.21 -2.25 38.87
N LEU A 165 15.35 -2.90 39.12
CA LEU A 165 16.38 -3.15 38.11
C LEU A 165 15.86 -4.08 36.99
N LEU A 166 15.13 -5.15 37.36
CA LEU A 166 14.48 -6.01 36.37
C LEU A 166 13.35 -5.30 35.63
N GLN A 167 12.59 -4.45 36.32
CA GLN A 167 11.50 -3.72 35.65
C GLN A 167 12.04 -2.80 34.56
N ASP A 168 13.11 -2.06 34.85
CA ASP A 168 13.74 -1.16 33.89
C ASP A 168 14.35 -1.97 32.73
N LEU A 169 15.01 -3.08 33.04
CA LEU A 169 15.55 -3.99 32.02
C LEU A 169 14.47 -4.56 31.10
N PHE A 170 13.36 -5.06 31.63
CA PHE A 170 12.27 -5.60 30.80
C PHE A 170 11.56 -4.51 29.99
N ARG A 171 11.42 -3.31 30.55
CA ARG A 171 10.89 -2.15 29.81
C ARG A 171 11.79 -1.76 28.65
N ASP A 172 13.11 -1.87 28.80
CA ASP A 172 14.06 -1.59 27.73
C ASP A 172 14.05 -2.69 26.66
N LEU A 173 14.09 -3.97 27.06
CA LEU A 173 14.08 -5.10 26.12
C LEU A 173 12.80 -5.11 25.25
N PHE A 174 11.65 -4.92 25.88
CA PHE A 174 10.34 -4.94 25.21
C PHE A 174 9.77 -3.55 24.95
N LYS A 175 10.63 -2.52 24.85
CA LYS A 175 10.23 -1.15 24.49
C LYS A 175 9.42 -1.15 23.18
N ASP A 176 8.30 -0.44 23.08
CA ASP A 176 7.47 -0.40 21.85
C ASP A 176 6.77 -1.74 21.50
N VAL A 177 6.76 -2.74 22.39
CA VAL A 177 5.88 -3.92 22.25
C VAL A 177 4.51 -3.62 22.83
N GLU A 178 3.47 -3.71 22.00
CA GLU A 178 2.08 -3.57 22.41
C GLU A 178 1.57 -4.83 23.13
N GLY A 179 0.57 -4.67 24.02
CA GLY A 179 -0.10 -5.80 24.68
C GLY A 179 0.62 -6.38 25.90
N LEU A 180 1.79 -5.85 26.27
CA LEU A 180 2.48 -6.23 27.50
C LEU A 180 2.09 -5.33 28.69
N ASP A 181 1.97 -5.94 29.85
CA ASP A 181 1.58 -5.27 31.10
C ASP A 181 2.76 -4.72 31.91
N LEU A 182 3.86 -4.39 31.23
CA LEU A 182 5.10 -3.89 31.85
C LEU A 182 4.98 -2.47 32.40
N ASN A 183 3.90 -1.76 32.06
CA ASN A 183 3.60 -0.42 32.56
C ASN A 183 2.70 -0.42 33.81
N LYS A 184 2.19 -1.60 34.25
CA LYS A 184 1.42 -1.72 35.50
C LYS A 184 2.32 -1.49 36.73
N THR A 185 1.69 -1.29 37.89
CA THR A 185 2.39 -1.18 39.18
C THR A 185 1.88 -2.24 40.16
N PRO A 186 2.67 -3.29 40.46
CA PRO A 186 3.96 -3.63 39.84
C PRO A 186 3.80 -4.07 38.38
N PRO A 187 4.87 -3.99 37.55
CA PRO A 187 4.86 -4.52 36.19
C PRO A 187 4.54 -6.01 36.17
N MET A 188 3.76 -6.43 35.17
CA MET A 188 3.32 -7.81 35.03
C MET A 188 3.74 -8.37 33.67
N ALA A 189 4.14 -9.64 33.66
CA ALA A 189 4.52 -10.35 32.44
C ALA A 189 4.02 -11.81 32.49
N THR A 190 3.83 -12.41 31.32
CA THR A 190 3.53 -13.84 31.20
C THR A 190 4.84 -14.65 31.22
N PRO A 191 4.78 -15.97 31.52
CA PRO A 191 5.94 -16.85 31.46
C PRO A 191 6.71 -16.81 30.13
N GLU A 192 6.01 -16.66 29.00
CA GLU A 192 6.58 -16.63 27.65
C GLU A 192 7.49 -15.41 27.44
N VAL A 193 7.17 -14.27 28.06
CA VAL A 193 8.01 -13.06 28.00
C VAL A 193 9.38 -13.31 28.62
N PHE A 194 9.43 -14.05 29.74
CA PHE A 194 10.70 -14.45 30.36
C PHE A 194 11.47 -15.44 29.48
N PHE A 195 10.76 -16.39 28.88
CA PHE A 195 11.35 -17.32 27.92
C PHE A 195 12.02 -16.59 26.76
N TRP A 196 11.35 -15.62 26.14
CA TRP A 196 11.91 -14.83 25.04
C TRP A 196 13.05 -13.91 25.49
N ALA A 197 13.00 -13.39 26.71
CA ALA A 197 14.06 -12.54 27.27
C ALA A 197 15.33 -13.32 27.63
N ALA A 198 15.26 -14.65 27.83
CA ALA A 198 16.34 -15.45 28.38
C ALA A 198 17.71 -15.28 27.66
N PRO A 199 17.80 -15.27 26.32
CA PRO A 199 19.07 -15.04 25.62
C PRO A 199 19.70 -13.68 25.95
N ASP A 200 18.91 -12.61 25.96
CA ASP A 200 19.38 -11.27 26.32
C ASP A 200 19.74 -11.16 27.80
N LEU A 201 18.96 -11.79 28.67
CA LEU A 201 19.26 -11.86 30.10
C LEU A 201 20.60 -12.55 30.37
N ILE A 202 20.90 -13.66 29.67
CA ILE A 202 22.21 -14.34 29.75
C ILE A 202 23.32 -13.38 29.32
N ARG A 203 23.18 -12.74 28.15
CA ARG A 203 24.17 -11.80 27.62
C ARG A 203 24.43 -10.64 28.60
N ILE A 204 23.38 -9.99 29.07
CA ILE A 204 23.44 -8.83 29.96
C ILE A 204 24.04 -9.22 31.32
N LYS A 205 23.71 -10.40 31.85
CA LYS A 205 24.31 -10.93 33.09
C LYS A 205 25.82 -11.12 32.94
N GLU A 206 26.28 -11.66 31.82
CA GLU A 206 27.72 -11.84 31.58
C GLU A 206 28.43 -10.50 31.33
N GLU A 207 27.82 -9.58 30.59
CA GLU A 207 28.34 -8.21 30.41
C GLU A 207 28.46 -7.47 31.75
N GLU A 208 27.46 -7.59 32.64
CA GLU A 208 27.47 -6.96 33.96
C GLU A 208 28.59 -7.49 34.85
N LYS A 209 28.86 -8.81 34.82
CA LYS A 209 29.96 -9.43 35.57
C LYS A 209 31.34 -8.92 35.15
N GLN A 210 31.50 -8.47 33.92
CA GLN A 210 32.78 -7.98 33.38
C GLN A 210 33.00 -6.48 33.62
N LYS A 211 32.03 -5.74 34.18
CA LYS A 211 32.19 -4.32 34.50
C LYS A 211 33.15 -4.12 35.67
N GLU A 212 33.85 -2.99 35.69
CA GLU A 212 34.73 -2.61 36.81
C GLU A 212 33.98 -2.55 38.16
N ASN A 213 32.72 -2.14 38.13
CA ASN A 213 31.82 -2.10 39.30
C ASN A 213 30.53 -2.86 38.98
N PRO A 214 30.50 -4.19 39.15
CA PRO A 214 29.34 -5.01 38.85
C PRO A 214 28.22 -4.81 39.86
N SER A 215 26.99 -4.64 39.39
CA SER A 215 25.80 -4.65 40.25
C SER A 215 25.43 -6.09 40.64
N GLN A 216 25.87 -6.55 41.81
CA GLN A 216 25.55 -7.90 42.30
C GLN A 216 24.04 -8.13 42.40
N GLN A 217 23.27 -7.11 42.80
CA GLN A 217 21.81 -7.19 42.87
C GLN A 217 21.20 -7.48 41.50
N LEU A 218 21.67 -6.82 40.43
CA LEU A 218 21.18 -7.08 39.07
C LEU A 218 21.54 -8.50 38.62
N ILE A 219 22.76 -8.94 38.90
CA ILE A 219 23.22 -10.30 38.53
C ILE A 219 22.36 -11.37 39.23
N ASP A 220 22.04 -11.18 40.50
CA ASP A 220 21.20 -12.09 41.30
C ASP A 220 19.74 -12.06 40.84
N ASP A 221 19.20 -10.87 40.55
CA ASP A 221 17.85 -10.70 40.06
C ASP A 221 17.67 -11.34 38.66
N ILE A 222 18.63 -11.13 37.74
CA ILE A 222 18.65 -11.83 36.44
C ILE A 222 18.83 -13.34 36.65
N GLY A 223 19.68 -13.75 37.59
CA GLY A 223 19.84 -15.16 37.96
C GLY A 223 18.53 -15.81 38.37
N THR A 224 17.72 -15.11 39.16
CA THR A 224 16.38 -15.55 39.58
C THR A 224 15.44 -15.69 38.38
N ALA A 225 15.46 -14.74 37.45
CA ALA A 225 14.67 -14.79 36.22
C ALA A 225 15.05 -15.98 35.32
N LEU A 226 16.34 -16.24 35.16
CA LEU A 226 16.84 -17.37 34.36
C LEU A 226 16.53 -18.71 35.03
N GLN A 227 16.65 -18.80 36.36
CA GLN A 227 16.27 -20.00 37.10
C GLN A 227 14.79 -20.34 36.89
N PHE A 228 13.90 -19.34 36.92
CA PHE A 228 12.48 -19.54 36.59
C PHE A 228 12.31 -20.12 35.18
N VAL A 229 13.00 -19.58 34.18
CA VAL A 229 12.92 -20.09 32.80
C VAL A 229 13.41 -21.54 32.71
N GLU A 230 14.52 -21.85 33.37
CA GLU A 230 15.07 -23.21 33.41
C GLU A 230 14.11 -24.19 34.08
N GLU A 231 13.49 -23.82 35.20
CA GLU A 231 12.58 -24.69 35.95
C GLU A 231 11.23 -24.90 35.23
N ASP A 232 10.60 -23.82 34.75
CA ASP A 232 9.25 -23.87 34.17
C ASP A 232 9.24 -24.31 32.69
N PHE A 233 10.36 -24.14 31.96
CA PHE A 233 10.45 -24.46 30.54
C PHE A 233 11.50 -25.52 30.18
N ALA A 234 12.12 -26.23 31.14
CA ALA A 234 13.15 -27.24 30.87
C ALA A 234 12.77 -28.23 29.75
N ALA A 235 11.57 -28.82 29.83
CA ALA A 235 11.12 -29.83 28.87
C ALA A 235 10.92 -29.22 27.46
N GLN A 236 10.35 -28.02 27.40
CA GLN A 236 10.11 -27.27 26.18
C GLN A 236 11.43 -26.84 25.54
N ILE A 237 12.41 -26.38 26.33
CA ILE A 237 13.76 -26.00 25.85
C ILE A 237 14.46 -27.21 25.22
N VAL A 238 14.42 -28.38 25.87
CA VAL A 238 15.03 -29.60 25.33
C VAL A 238 14.36 -30.02 24.02
N SER A 239 13.02 -30.04 23.99
CA SER A 239 12.26 -30.37 22.78
C SER A 239 12.54 -29.38 21.65
N LEU A 240 12.50 -28.08 21.94
CA LEU A 240 12.75 -27.02 20.97
C LEU A 240 14.16 -27.10 20.39
N LYS A 241 15.20 -27.32 21.22
CA LYS A 241 16.57 -27.50 20.73
C LYS A 241 16.69 -28.67 19.75
N SER A 242 16.04 -29.79 20.05
CA SER A 242 16.03 -30.96 19.17
C SER A 242 15.35 -30.65 17.83
N LEU A 243 14.18 -30.00 17.87
CA LEU A 243 13.39 -29.66 16.68
C LEU A 243 14.08 -28.61 15.79
N LEU A 244 14.63 -27.55 16.40
CA LEU A 244 15.34 -26.49 15.69
C LEU A 244 16.62 -27.00 15.02
N GLY A 245 17.26 -28.05 15.57
CA GLY A 245 18.40 -28.71 14.95
C GLY A 245 18.10 -29.31 13.57
N GLU A 246 16.83 -29.64 13.30
CA GLU A 246 16.34 -30.13 12.00
C GLU A 246 15.51 -29.08 11.24
N ASN A 247 15.53 -27.82 11.68
CA ASN A 247 14.68 -26.74 11.17
C ASN A 247 13.17 -27.08 11.19
N GLN A 248 12.74 -27.80 12.23
CA GLN A 248 11.36 -28.23 12.43
C GLN A 248 10.73 -27.58 13.66
N ILE A 249 9.41 -27.62 13.74
CA ILE A 249 8.64 -27.17 14.90
C ILE A 249 7.32 -27.95 15.02
N THR A 250 6.86 -28.15 16.26
CA THR A 250 5.55 -28.75 16.56
C THR A 250 4.53 -27.66 16.90
N TRP A 251 3.24 -27.99 16.77
CA TRP A 251 2.14 -27.06 17.03
C TRP A 251 2.22 -26.38 18.39
N ASP A 252 2.49 -27.14 19.45
CA ASP A 252 2.53 -26.70 20.85
C ASP A 252 3.70 -25.77 21.18
N LEU A 253 4.72 -25.73 20.32
CA LEU A 253 5.93 -24.91 20.49
C LEU A 253 6.02 -23.76 19.49
N LEU A 254 5.01 -23.51 18.65
CA LEU A 254 5.03 -22.38 17.70
C LEU A 254 5.31 -21.05 18.40
N TRP A 255 4.61 -20.75 19.50
CA TRP A 255 4.80 -19.49 20.24
C TRP A 255 6.27 -19.22 20.59
N ALA A 256 7.07 -20.26 20.84
CA ALA A 256 8.46 -20.13 21.26
C ALA A 256 9.36 -19.54 20.17
N ILE A 257 9.03 -19.75 18.89
CA ILE A 257 9.82 -19.22 17.77
C ILE A 257 9.39 -17.82 17.32
N PHE A 258 8.28 -17.26 17.84
CA PHE A 258 7.73 -15.95 17.45
C PHE A 258 7.84 -14.91 18.58
N PRO A 259 9.06 -14.47 18.96
CA PRO A 259 9.20 -13.39 19.92
C PRO A 259 8.69 -12.07 19.35
N PRO A 260 8.15 -11.15 20.18
CA PRO A 260 7.72 -9.83 19.72
C PRO A 260 8.83 -9.05 19.01
N LYS A 261 8.48 -8.17 18.07
CA LYS A 261 9.38 -7.40 17.18
C LYS A 261 10.21 -8.20 16.19
N GLU A 262 10.06 -9.52 16.16
CA GLU A 262 10.74 -10.34 15.19
C GLU A 262 10.22 -10.02 13.79
N VAL A 263 11.14 -9.91 12.82
CA VAL A 263 10.74 -9.84 11.41
C VAL A 263 10.29 -11.23 10.99
N ILE A 264 9.04 -11.35 10.59
CA ILE A 264 8.46 -12.57 10.02
C ILE A 264 8.30 -12.43 8.52
N ILE A 265 8.33 -13.55 7.81
CA ILE A 265 8.09 -13.61 6.37
C ILE A 265 6.96 -14.58 6.07
N SER A 266 6.08 -14.18 5.15
CA SER A 266 5.17 -15.06 4.45
C SER A 266 5.66 -15.24 3.01
N PRO A 267 6.12 -16.45 2.61
CA PRO A 267 6.62 -16.68 1.24
C PRO A 267 5.57 -16.55 0.15
N ARG A 268 4.29 -16.72 0.52
CA ARG A 268 3.14 -16.64 -0.40
C ARG A 268 2.02 -15.86 0.25
N PHE A 269 2.15 -14.55 0.19
CA PHE A 269 1.21 -13.64 0.83
C PHE A 269 0.06 -13.23 -0.09
N GLY A 270 -1.16 -13.28 0.45
CA GLY A 270 -2.39 -12.84 -0.21
C GLY A 270 -2.67 -13.55 -1.53
N LEU A 271 -3.57 -12.96 -2.33
CA LEU A 271 -3.89 -13.51 -3.65
C LEU A 271 -2.75 -13.35 -4.64
N MET A 272 -1.92 -12.31 -4.51
CA MET A 272 -0.76 -12.10 -5.38
C MET A 272 0.31 -13.18 -5.22
N THR A 273 0.30 -13.93 -4.11
CA THR A 273 1.25 -15.01 -3.83
C THR A 273 2.72 -14.56 -3.88
N GLU A 274 2.98 -13.36 -3.40
CA GLU A 274 4.31 -12.73 -3.33
C GLU A 274 4.92 -12.90 -1.94
N GLU A 275 6.24 -12.84 -1.85
CA GLU A 275 6.93 -12.82 -0.54
C GLU A 275 6.63 -11.50 0.19
N GLN A 276 6.25 -11.55 1.47
CA GLN A 276 6.01 -10.35 2.28
C GLN A 276 6.64 -10.50 3.66
N ALA A 277 7.47 -9.53 4.04
CA ALA A 277 7.95 -9.41 5.40
C ALA A 277 7.06 -8.46 6.22
N PHE A 278 6.99 -8.73 7.52
CA PHE A 278 6.24 -7.98 8.50
C PHE A 278 7.04 -7.86 9.78
N ASN A 279 6.74 -6.84 10.58
CA ASN A 279 7.24 -6.77 11.94
C ASN A 279 6.19 -7.34 12.91
N LEU A 280 6.50 -8.42 13.62
CA LEU A 280 5.53 -9.07 14.51
C LEU A 280 5.19 -8.19 15.71
N LYS A 281 3.89 -7.89 15.91
CA LYS A 281 3.41 -7.20 17.11
C LYS A 281 3.09 -8.19 18.22
N MET A 282 2.19 -9.12 17.94
CA MET A 282 1.80 -10.17 18.89
C MET A 282 1.45 -11.47 18.18
N SER A 283 1.54 -12.57 18.90
CA SER A 283 1.03 -13.86 18.44
C SER A 283 0.33 -14.62 19.57
N SER A 284 -0.66 -15.45 19.21
CA SER A 284 -1.42 -16.24 20.18
C SER A 284 -2.13 -17.41 19.51
N TYR A 285 -2.41 -18.46 20.30
CA TYR A 285 -3.33 -19.52 19.90
C TYR A 285 -4.77 -19.05 20.07
N GLN A 286 -5.59 -19.27 19.04
CA GLN A 286 -6.99 -18.91 19.00
C GLN A 286 -7.85 -20.09 18.51
N SER A 287 -9.15 -20.00 18.76
CA SER A 287 -10.12 -21.01 18.32
C SER A 287 -11.28 -20.34 17.60
N ARG A 288 -11.61 -20.86 16.42
CA ARG A 288 -12.78 -20.43 15.65
C ARG A 288 -14.08 -20.91 16.32
N PRO A 289 -15.24 -20.30 16.01
CA PRO A 289 -16.54 -20.76 16.54
C PRO A 289 -16.88 -22.22 16.26
N ASN A 290 -16.30 -22.80 15.20
CA ASN A 290 -16.44 -24.21 14.84
C ASN A 290 -15.50 -25.16 15.62
N GLY A 291 -14.71 -24.64 16.58
CA GLY A 291 -13.76 -25.39 17.39
C GLY A 291 -12.39 -25.61 16.75
N GLN A 292 -12.16 -25.15 15.51
CA GLN A 292 -10.86 -25.29 14.86
C GLN A 292 -9.85 -24.31 15.46
N GLU A 293 -8.72 -24.85 15.94
CA GLU A 293 -7.61 -24.06 16.48
C GLU A 293 -6.69 -23.53 15.37
N TYR A 294 -6.19 -22.32 15.56
CA TYR A 294 -5.23 -21.67 14.69
C TYR A 294 -4.28 -20.78 15.50
N PHE A 295 -3.09 -20.53 14.97
CA PHE A 295 -2.10 -19.64 15.54
C PHE A 295 -2.21 -18.32 14.78
N SER A 296 -2.59 -17.27 15.50
CA SER A 296 -2.80 -15.93 14.95
C SER A 296 -1.56 -15.09 15.22
N ALA A 297 -1.11 -14.36 14.22
CA ALA A 297 -0.06 -13.36 14.35
C ALA A 297 -0.56 -12.03 13.79
N SER A 298 -0.55 -11.01 14.64
CA SER A 298 -0.81 -9.64 14.26
C SER A 298 0.52 -8.96 13.96
N ALA A 299 0.69 -8.45 12.74
CA ALA A 299 1.98 -7.97 12.27
C ALA A 299 1.85 -6.66 11.50
N GLU A 300 2.85 -5.79 11.66
CA GLU A 300 2.92 -4.49 11.04
C GLU A 300 3.47 -4.59 9.61
N VAL A 301 2.83 -3.86 8.70
CA VAL A 301 3.23 -3.65 7.30
C VAL A 301 3.23 -2.16 6.99
N ILE A 302 4.11 -1.70 6.10
CA ILE A 302 4.06 -0.33 5.57
C ILE A 302 3.37 -0.34 4.22
N LYS A 303 2.31 0.44 4.06
CA LYS A 303 1.53 0.53 2.81
C LYS A 303 1.03 1.95 2.56
N HIS A 304 0.41 2.14 1.40
CA HIS A 304 -0.37 3.31 1.07
C HIS A 304 -1.83 2.85 0.89
N ASP A 305 -2.77 3.40 1.66
CA ASP A 305 -4.18 3.00 1.59
C ASP A 305 -5.02 3.82 0.60
N GLY A 306 -4.37 4.79 -0.04
CA GLY A 306 -4.93 5.64 -1.08
C GLY A 306 -5.14 7.08 -0.61
N GLN A 307 -5.15 7.31 0.70
CA GLN A 307 -5.05 8.65 1.27
C GLN A 307 -3.71 8.85 1.95
N ASP A 308 -3.32 7.89 2.78
CA ASP A 308 -2.19 8.01 3.67
C ASP A 308 -1.15 6.92 3.38
N PHE A 309 0.11 7.26 3.66
CA PHE A 309 1.24 6.36 3.67
C PHE A 309 1.69 6.11 5.10
N GLY A 310 1.84 4.85 5.48
CA GLY A 310 2.28 4.51 6.82
C GLY A 310 2.07 3.06 7.22
N LYS A 311 2.10 2.85 8.53
CA LYS A 311 1.96 1.55 9.19
C LYS A 311 0.50 1.10 9.23
N SER A 312 0.29 -0.15 8.89
CA SER A 312 -0.98 -0.86 9.02
C SER A 312 -0.75 -2.24 9.65
N THR A 313 -1.80 -2.85 10.15
CA THR A 313 -1.73 -4.16 10.83
C THR A 313 -2.41 -5.22 10.00
N MET A 314 -1.71 -6.31 9.70
CA MET A 314 -2.24 -7.49 9.03
C MET A 314 -2.30 -8.67 9.99
N GLU A 315 -3.36 -9.47 9.86
CA GLU A 315 -3.50 -10.73 10.58
C GLU A 315 -3.04 -11.89 9.68
N LEU A 316 -2.24 -12.78 10.25
CA LEU A 316 -1.69 -13.97 9.61
C LEU A 316 -2.09 -15.20 10.43
N GLU A 317 -2.38 -16.31 9.75
CA GLU A 317 -2.87 -17.52 10.41
C GLU A 317 -2.11 -18.78 10.00
N ILE A 318 -1.82 -19.65 10.97
CA ILE A 318 -1.38 -21.04 10.77
C ILE A 318 -2.46 -21.95 11.36
N ASN A 319 -3.12 -22.75 10.51
CA ASN A 319 -4.07 -23.75 11.00
C ASN A 319 -3.34 -24.82 11.81
N LYS A 320 -3.99 -25.35 12.86
CA LYS A 320 -3.47 -26.48 13.62
C LYS A 320 -3.03 -27.64 12.72
N TYR A 321 -1.91 -28.23 13.07
CA TYR A 321 -1.35 -29.40 12.41
C TYR A 321 -0.81 -30.40 13.44
N ASP A 322 -0.69 -31.65 13.01
CA ASP A 322 -0.15 -32.73 13.83
C ASP A 322 1.31 -33.02 13.47
N GLY A 323 2.08 -33.46 14.48
CA GLY A 323 3.50 -33.79 14.32
C GLY A 323 4.41 -32.57 14.13
N ALA A 324 5.66 -32.86 13.79
CA ALA A 324 6.66 -31.84 13.46
C ALA A 324 6.56 -31.46 11.98
N ARG A 325 6.75 -30.17 11.68
CA ARG A 325 6.84 -29.63 10.31
C ARG A 325 8.09 -28.78 10.16
N THR A 326 8.65 -28.75 8.96
CA THR A 326 9.71 -27.80 8.61
C THR A 326 9.19 -26.37 8.76
N ILE A 327 9.96 -25.50 9.42
CA ILE A 327 9.57 -24.11 9.71
C ILE A 327 9.26 -23.36 8.40
N THR A 328 10.04 -23.59 7.34
CA THR A 328 9.85 -22.95 6.03
C THR A 328 8.60 -23.41 5.28
N SER A 329 7.95 -24.49 5.71
CA SER A 329 6.68 -24.99 5.14
C SER A 329 5.44 -24.30 5.73
N LEU A 330 5.62 -23.50 6.79
CA LEU A 330 4.53 -22.75 7.42
C LEU A 330 4.08 -21.58 6.54
N ASN A 331 2.83 -21.13 6.72
CA ASN A 331 2.28 -19.97 5.99
C ASN A 331 3.10 -18.68 6.22
N PHE A 332 3.69 -18.56 7.40
CA PHE A 332 4.67 -17.54 7.76
C PHE A 332 5.57 -18.07 8.88
N PHE A 333 6.78 -17.51 8.98
CA PHE A 333 7.77 -17.87 9.99
C PHE A 333 8.79 -16.74 10.19
N PRO A 334 9.56 -16.72 11.29
CA PRO A 334 10.63 -15.74 11.51
C PRO A 334 11.67 -15.78 10.39
N LEU A 335 12.03 -14.62 9.86
CA LEU A 335 12.90 -14.48 8.69
C LEU A 335 14.28 -15.14 8.89
N ARG A 336 14.78 -15.18 10.13
CA ARG A 336 16.05 -15.86 10.51
C ARG A 336 16.11 -17.36 10.21
N TYR A 337 14.97 -18.01 10.01
CA TYR A 337 14.92 -19.44 9.63
C TYR A 337 14.87 -19.64 8.10
N HIS A 338 14.93 -18.56 7.33
CA HIS A 338 15.01 -18.62 5.88
C HIS A 338 16.44 -18.95 5.44
N GLU A 339 16.61 -19.94 4.55
CA GLU A 339 17.93 -20.40 4.08
C GLU A 339 18.75 -19.28 3.44
N GLU A 340 18.09 -18.42 2.66
CA GLU A 340 18.69 -17.24 2.02
C GLU A 340 18.34 -15.91 2.71
N GLU A 341 18.32 -15.86 4.06
CA GLU A 341 17.91 -14.66 4.84
C GLU A 341 18.45 -13.35 4.27
N SER A 342 19.77 -13.25 4.05
CA SER A 342 20.42 -12.03 3.59
C SER A 342 19.95 -11.61 2.20
N ALA A 343 19.82 -12.57 1.27
CA ALA A 343 19.37 -12.28 -0.09
C ALA A 343 17.89 -11.88 -0.12
N VAL A 344 17.04 -12.53 0.67
CA VAL A 344 15.63 -12.16 0.83
C VAL A 344 15.52 -10.73 1.37
N ARG A 345 16.24 -10.41 2.45
CA ARG A 345 16.23 -9.08 3.06
C ARG A 345 16.64 -8.01 2.04
N GLU A 346 17.71 -8.25 1.29
CA GLU A 346 18.20 -7.33 0.27
C GLU A 346 17.18 -7.12 -0.88
N ARG A 347 16.56 -8.20 -1.37
CA ARG A 347 15.48 -8.12 -2.38
C ARG A 347 14.26 -7.36 -1.88
N LEU A 348 13.81 -7.62 -0.65
CA LEU A 348 12.63 -6.97 -0.06
C LEU A 348 12.89 -5.48 0.20
N ILE A 349 14.08 -5.11 0.67
CA ILE A 349 14.50 -3.71 0.82
C ILE A 349 14.51 -3.01 -0.55
N ALA A 350 15.08 -3.63 -1.58
CA ALA A 350 15.09 -3.07 -2.93
C ALA A 350 13.66 -2.87 -3.46
N ARG A 351 12.75 -3.82 -3.23
CA ARG A 351 11.33 -3.68 -3.55
C ARG A 351 10.67 -2.56 -2.76
N GLY A 352 10.96 -2.42 -1.48
CA GLY A 352 10.43 -1.33 -0.65
C GLY A 352 10.86 0.06 -1.13
N ARG A 353 12.13 0.22 -1.51
CA ARG A 353 12.64 1.46 -2.13
C ARG A 353 11.89 1.77 -3.42
N LYS A 354 11.66 0.75 -4.27
CA LYS A 354 10.86 0.88 -5.49
C LYS A 354 9.40 1.25 -5.19
N PHE A 355 8.78 0.63 -4.17
CA PHE A 355 7.42 0.96 -3.74
C PHE A 355 7.30 2.43 -3.38
N VAL A 356 8.21 2.95 -2.53
CA VAL A 356 8.19 4.36 -2.10
C VAL A 356 8.43 5.31 -3.27
N ALA A 357 9.38 5.00 -4.17
CA ALA A 357 9.64 5.80 -5.36
C ALA A 357 8.42 5.88 -6.31
N LEU A 358 7.53 4.88 -6.30
CA LEU A 358 6.30 4.88 -7.08
C LEU A 358 5.19 5.77 -6.47
N LEU A 359 5.34 6.23 -5.23
CA LEU A 359 4.36 7.09 -4.55
C LEU A 359 4.58 8.58 -4.81
N GLU A 360 5.75 8.99 -5.31
CA GLU A 360 6.09 10.42 -5.52
C GLU A 360 5.11 11.12 -6.46
N GLN A 361 4.73 10.45 -7.55
CA GLN A 361 3.76 10.95 -8.52
C GLN A 361 3.14 9.79 -9.32
N PRO A 362 1.92 9.97 -9.86
CA PRO A 362 1.33 9.00 -10.77
C PRO A 362 2.25 8.66 -11.93
N ALA A 363 2.54 7.37 -12.12
CA ALA A 363 3.51 6.92 -13.11
C ALA A 363 2.98 5.78 -13.97
N CYS A 364 3.11 5.93 -15.30
CA CYS A 364 2.84 4.85 -16.23
C CYS A 364 3.98 3.85 -16.23
N ARG A 365 3.64 2.58 -16.06
CA ARG A 365 4.59 1.46 -15.97
C ARG A 365 4.20 0.37 -16.94
N GLU A 366 5.20 -0.39 -17.37
CA GLU A 366 4.97 -1.67 -18.04
C GLU A 366 4.78 -2.73 -16.95
N TYR A 367 3.73 -3.55 -17.08
CA TYR A 367 3.43 -4.63 -16.15
C TYR A 367 3.63 -5.98 -16.82
N THR A 368 4.54 -6.78 -16.27
CA THR A 368 5.03 -8.02 -16.90
C THR A 368 4.40 -9.29 -16.31
N ALA A 369 3.75 -9.19 -15.16
CA ALA A 369 3.05 -10.31 -14.57
C ALA A 369 1.65 -10.46 -15.17
N ALA A 370 1.19 -11.71 -15.32
CA ALA A 370 -0.19 -11.96 -15.70
C ALA A 370 -1.15 -11.50 -14.59
N ASN A 371 -0.85 -11.80 -13.33
CA ASN A 371 -1.82 -11.61 -12.25
C ASN A 371 -1.82 -10.16 -11.73
N GLY A 372 -2.95 -9.47 -11.86
CA GLY A 372 -3.35 -8.36 -10.99
C GLY A 372 -4.58 -8.76 -10.17
N ILE A 373 -4.89 -8.01 -9.10
CA ILE A 373 -6.12 -8.23 -8.32
C ILE A 373 -7.08 -7.07 -8.53
N LYS A 374 -8.33 -7.36 -8.85
CA LYS A 374 -9.41 -6.35 -8.88
C LYS A 374 -10.55 -6.82 -7.99
N GLU A 375 -11.42 -5.90 -7.62
CA GLU A 375 -12.69 -6.27 -7.00
C GLU A 375 -13.73 -6.61 -8.06
N PHE A 376 -14.52 -7.63 -7.75
CA PHE A 376 -15.69 -8.02 -8.52
C PHE A 376 -16.91 -8.09 -7.59
N GLU A 377 -17.97 -7.39 -7.97
CA GLU A 377 -19.25 -7.41 -7.27
C GLU A 377 -20.04 -8.66 -7.68
N ARG A 378 -20.37 -9.49 -6.70
CA ARG A 378 -21.20 -10.68 -6.89
C ARG A 378 -22.68 -10.30 -7.01
N ALA A 379 -23.49 -11.21 -7.55
CA ALA A 379 -24.93 -11.00 -7.72
C ALA A 379 -25.70 -10.73 -6.40
N ASN A 380 -25.11 -11.07 -5.25
CA ASN A 380 -25.67 -10.80 -3.93
C ASN A 380 -25.24 -9.42 -3.35
N GLY A 381 -24.47 -8.63 -4.10
CA GLY A 381 -23.95 -7.31 -3.69
C GLY A 381 -22.63 -7.34 -2.92
N ASP A 382 -22.06 -8.53 -2.66
CA ASP A 382 -20.77 -8.64 -1.97
C ASP A 382 -19.61 -8.39 -2.96
N SER A 383 -18.66 -7.55 -2.58
CA SER A 383 -17.38 -7.40 -3.32
C SER A 383 -16.41 -8.51 -2.92
N MET A 384 -15.73 -9.11 -3.88
CA MET A 384 -14.66 -10.06 -3.63
C MET A 384 -13.46 -9.75 -4.53
N PRO A 385 -12.22 -9.85 -4.01
CA PRO A 385 -11.04 -9.76 -4.84
C PRO A 385 -10.89 -10.97 -5.77
N GLU A 386 -10.54 -10.71 -7.04
CA GLU A 386 -10.36 -11.70 -8.09
C GLU A 386 -9.05 -11.45 -8.85
N LYS A 387 -8.35 -12.54 -9.23
CA LYS A 387 -7.21 -12.48 -10.14
C LYS A 387 -7.66 -12.22 -11.56
N PHE A 388 -6.98 -11.33 -12.26
CA PHE A 388 -7.22 -11.10 -13.68
C PHE A 388 -5.92 -10.84 -14.42
N ASN A 389 -5.96 -10.91 -15.76
CA ASN A 389 -4.81 -10.62 -16.60
C ASN A 389 -4.57 -9.10 -16.70
N ALA A 390 -3.54 -8.60 -16.02
CA ALA A 390 -3.15 -7.19 -16.00
C ALA A 390 -1.96 -6.86 -16.91
N LEU A 391 -1.50 -7.81 -17.73
CA LEU A 391 -0.33 -7.66 -18.61
C LEU A 391 -0.44 -6.41 -19.50
N GLY A 392 0.65 -5.65 -19.59
CA GLY A 392 0.76 -4.47 -20.44
C GLY A 392 0.85 -3.18 -19.64
N ARG A 393 0.39 -2.07 -20.23
CA ARG A 393 0.48 -0.76 -19.60
C ARG A 393 -0.47 -0.61 -18.42
N VAL A 394 0.09 -0.11 -17.33
CA VAL A 394 -0.65 0.23 -16.11
C VAL A 394 -0.29 1.64 -15.66
N MET A 395 -1.17 2.26 -14.89
CA MET A 395 -0.90 3.49 -14.16
C MET A 395 -0.84 3.19 -12.68
N VAL A 396 0.25 3.57 -12.02
CA VAL A 396 0.36 3.50 -10.56
C VAL A 396 -0.12 4.84 -10.00
N ASP A 397 -1.21 4.82 -9.24
CA ASP A 397 -1.82 6.02 -8.66
C ASP A 397 -2.77 5.64 -7.50
N PRO A 398 -2.24 5.38 -6.30
CA PRO A 398 -3.07 5.02 -5.14
C PRO A 398 -4.13 6.07 -4.79
N ALA A 399 -3.82 7.36 -4.95
CA ALA A 399 -4.76 8.45 -4.69
C ALA A 399 -5.90 8.48 -5.72
N GLY A 400 -5.58 8.27 -7.00
CA GLY A 400 -6.58 8.08 -8.05
C GLY A 400 -7.45 6.85 -7.79
N TYR A 401 -6.84 5.74 -7.36
CA TYR A 401 -7.57 4.54 -6.98
C TYR A 401 -8.60 4.83 -5.90
N TYR A 402 -8.21 5.50 -4.81
CA TYR A 402 -9.12 5.84 -3.71
C TYR A 402 -10.25 6.78 -4.12
N LEU A 403 -9.95 7.78 -4.97
CA LEU A 403 -10.95 8.72 -5.47
C LEU A 403 -12.09 8.00 -6.22
N HIS A 404 -11.75 6.95 -6.98
CA HIS A 404 -12.71 6.18 -7.76
C HIS A 404 -13.24 4.93 -7.04
N ASN A 405 -12.61 4.51 -5.93
CA ASN A 405 -12.92 3.27 -5.22
C ASN A 405 -12.83 3.46 -3.69
N THR A 406 -13.46 4.52 -3.16
CA THR A 406 -13.36 4.90 -1.74
C THR A 406 -13.76 3.76 -0.78
N SER A 407 -14.76 2.96 -1.16
CA SER A 407 -15.29 1.85 -0.35
C SER A 407 -14.65 0.49 -0.63
N SER A 408 -13.56 0.44 -1.40
CA SER A 408 -12.90 -0.83 -1.77
C SER A 408 -12.26 -1.50 -0.56
N ASP A 409 -12.48 -2.81 -0.43
CA ASP A 409 -11.82 -3.69 0.53
C ASP A 409 -10.33 -3.87 0.24
N LEU A 410 -9.87 -3.68 -1.01
CA LEU A 410 -8.45 -3.68 -1.37
C LEU A 410 -7.67 -2.52 -0.74
N ASN A 411 -8.33 -1.44 -0.29
CA ASN A 411 -7.68 -0.40 0.50
C ASN A 411 -7.43 -0.84 1.95
N LYS A 412 -8.16 -1.83 2.45
CA LYS A 412 -8.04 -2.32 3.83
C LYS A 412 -6.84 -3.25 4.01
N PRO A 413 -6.32 -3.41 5.24
CA PRO A 413 -6.53 -2.51 6.38
C PRO A 413 -5.98 -1.11 6.09
N TYR A 414 -6.61 -0.08 6.64
CA TYR A 414 -6.18 1.32 6.47
C TYR A 414 -4.92 1.62 7.29
N VAL A 415 -4.25 2.71 6.96
CA VAL A 415 -3.12 3.20 7.74
C VAL A 415 -3.63 3.68 9.11
N LEU A 416 -2.90 3.33 10.17
CA LEU A 416 -3.25 3.73 11.53
C LEU A 416 -2.94 5.22 11.72
N SER A 417 -3.78 5.95 12.44
CA SER A 417 -3.59 7.40 12.68
C SER A 417 -2.29 7.74 13.40
N GLU A 418 -1.79 6.85 14.25
CA GLU A 418 -0.50 6.98 14.95
C GLU A 418 0.67 6.44 14.12
N GLY A 419 0.38 5.83 12.97
CA GLY A 419 1.32 5.11 12.11
C GLY A 419 1.74 5.86 10.84
N PHE A 420 1.39 7.13 10.69
CA PHE A 420 1.76 7.93 9.51
C PHE A 420 3.28 8.05 9.37
N LEU A 421 3.75 7.93 8.13
CA LEU A 421 5.16 8.06 7.79
C LEU A 421 5.34 9.08 6.68
N ASP A 422 6.52 9.70 6.65
CA ASP A 422 6.98 10.43 5.47
C ASP A 422 7.68 9.44 4.54
N THR A 423 7.58 9.69 3.24
CA THR A 423 8.36 8.99 2.20
C THR A 423 9.87 9.28 2.29
N VAL A 424 10.26 10.36 2.97
CA VAL A 424 11.66 10.78 3.16
C VAL A 424 12.22 10.26 4.49
N GLY A 425 13.49 9.83 4.47
CA GLY A 425 14.22 9.47 5.70
C GLY A 425 13.90 8.09 6.27
N LEU A 426 13.30 7.20 5.46
CA LEU A 426 13.02 5.82 5.84
C LEU A 426 14.32 5.00 5.97
N SER A 427 14.37 4.14 6.99
CA SER A 427 15.46 3.18 7.19
C SER A 427 15.24 1.89 6.39
N ASP A 428 16.29 1.07 6.29
CA ASP A 428 16.20 -0.25 5.65
C ASP A 428 15.16 -1.17 6.30
N ASP A 429 14.96 -1.09 7.62
CA ASP A 429 13.92 -1.85 8.31
C ASP A 429 12.51 -1.41 7.91
N HIS A 430 12.30 -0.13 7.57
CA HIS A 430 11.03 0.33 7.01
C HIS A 430 10.83 -0.22 5.59
N TYR A 431 11.86 -0.14 4.73
CA TYR A 431 11.76 -0.66 3.36
C TYR A 431 11.51 -2.17 3.33
N LEU A 432 12.07 -2.92 4.28
CA LEU A 432 11.90 -4.37 4.39
C LEU A 432 10.44 -4.80 4.51
N ILE A 433 9.62 -4.05 5.25
CA ILE A 433 8.21 -4.38 5.54
C ILE A 433 7.22 -3.61 4.64
N CYS A 434 7.69 -2.92 3.59
CA CYS A 434 6.80 -2.31 2.61
C CYS A 434 5.98 -3.38 1.88
N ALA A 435 4.72 -3.04 1.58
CA ALA A 435 3.79 -3.92 0.88
C ALA A 435 4.34 -4.35 -0.50
N SER A 436 4.11 -5.61 -0.84
CA SER A 436 4.45 -6.22 -2.13
C SER A 436 3.59 -5.74 -3.29
N PHE A 437 2.52 -5.01 -3.01
CA PHE A 437 1.54 -4.54 -3.99
C PHE A 437 1.31 -3.03 -3.88
N ILE A 438 0.84 -2.45 -4.98
CA ILE A 438 0.45 -1.04 -5.06
C ILE A 438 -0.84 -0.89 -5.88
N ASN A 439 -1.67 0.08 -5.50
CA ASN A 439 -2.92 0.36 -6.18
C ASN A 439 -2.70 1.18 -7.47
N GLY A 440 -3.44 0.84 -8.51
CA GLY A 440 -3.32 1.44 -9.83
C GLY A 440 -4.45 1.07 -10.79
N PHE A 441 -4.22 1.25 -12.08
CA PHE A 441 -5.20 1.06 -13.14
C PHE A 441 -4.59 0.31 -14.33
N SER A 442 -5.29 -0.70 -14.84
CA SER A 442 -4.89 -1.42 -16.05
C SER A 442 -5.55 -0.80 -17.29
N PHE A 443 -4.75 -0.33 -18.26
CA PHE A 443 -5.30 0.22 -19.51
C PHE A 443 -5.90 -0.85 -20.41
N ALA A 444 -5.38 -2.08 -20.36
CA ALA A 444 -5.89 -3.21 -21.15
C ALA A 444 -7.30 -3.62 -20.70
N GLN A 445 -7.53 -3.66 -19.39
CA GLN A 445 -8.81 -4.12 -18.80
C GLN A 445 -9.72 -2.96 -18.39
N LYS A 446 -9.21 -1.72 -18.44
CA LYS A 446 -9.91 -0.48 -18.07
C LYS A 446 -10.47 -0.52 -16.65
N SER A 447 -9.72 -1.15 -15.75
CA SER A 447 -10.13 -1.41 -14.38
C SER A 447 -9.08 -0.98 -13.36
N TRP A 448 -9.55 -0.44 -12.24
CA TRP A 448 -8.75 -0.21 -11.05
C TRP A 448 -8.38 -1.54 -10.40
N CYS A 449 -7.14 -1.66 -9.92
CA CYS A 449 -6.57 -2.92 -9.42
C CYS A 449 -5.37 -2.73 -8.48
N GLN A 450 -5.00 -3.80 -7.79
CA GLN A 450 -3.71 -3.99 -7.14
C GLN A 450 -2.72 -4.68 -8.08
N LEU A 451 -1.49 -4.18 -8.08
CA LEU A 451 -0.40 -4.61 -8.95
C LEU A 451 0.82 -5.02 -8.11
N SER A 452 1.53 -6.07 -8.50
CA SER A 452 2.79 -6.45 -7.85
C SER A 452 3.86 -5.40 -8.12
N VAL A 453 4.51 -4.91 -7.05
CA VAL A 453 5.61 -3.96 -7.18
C VAL A 453 6.78 -4.57 -7.93
N SER A 454 7.02 -5.87 -7.75
CA SER A 454 8.09 -6.62 -8.41
C SER A 454 7.93 -6.62 -9.93
N ALA A 455 6.69 -6.71 -10.42
CA ALA A 455 6.37 -6.87 -11.84
C ALA A 455 6.27 -5.56 -12.65
N LEU A 456 6.41 -4.40 -11.99
CA LEU A 456 6.39 -3.09 -12.64
C LEU A 456 7.77 -2.73 -13.21
N SER A 457 7.85 -2.19 -14.41
CA SER A 457 9.09 -1.62 -14.96
C SER A 457 8.82 -0.27 -15.65
N ASP A 458 9.89 0.45 -15.95
CA ASP A 458 9.81 1.64 -16.80
C ASP A 458 9.25 1.26 -18.18
N VAL A 459 8.48 2.16 -18.78
CA VAL A 459 7.93 1.96 -20.13
C VAL A 459 9.02 2.26 -21.16
N GLU A 460 9.26 1.32 -22.06
CA GLU A 460 10.11 1.53 -23.24
C GLU A 460 9.29 2.18 -24.37
N TRP A 461 9.35 3.51 -24.46
CA TRP A 461 8.58 4.26 -25.45
C TRP A 461 9.17 4.17 -26.86
N ASN A 462 8.33 3.89 -27.86
CA ASN A 462 8.78 3.78 -29.25
C ASN A 462 8.85 5.14 -29.98
N HIS A 463 9.97 5.84 -29.85
CA HIS A 463 10.20 7.13 -30.51
C HIS A 463 10.17 7.08 -32.05
N ASN A 464 10.32 5.89 -32.66
CA ASN A 464 10.26 5.72 -34.11
C ASN A 464 8.85 5.34 -34.62
N ALA A 465 7.86 5.21 -33.73
CA ALA A 465 6.50 4.81 -34.11
C ALA A 465 5.91 5.70 -35.22
N PHE A 466 6.15 7.01 -35.12
CA PHE A 466 5.60 7.99 -36.05
C PHE A 466 6.29 7.99 -37.43
N LYS A 467 7.56 7.57 -37.50
CA LYS A 467 8.28 7.35 -38.77
C LYS A 467 7.77 6.12 -39.53
N ARG A 468 7.19 5.14 -38.83
CA ARG A 468 6.59 3.94 -39.45
C ARG A 468 5.21 4.23 -40.04
N LEU A 469 4.58 5.34 -39.66
CA LEU A 469 3.31 5.78 -40.22
C LEU A 469 3.57 6.44 -41.57
N VAL A 470 3.00 5.83 -42.62
CA VAL A 470 3.05 6.33 -44.00
C VAL A 470 2.18 7.58 -44.09
N MET A 471 2.83 8.74 -43.93
CA MET A 471 2.21 10.07 -44.00
C MET A 471 3.25 11.12 -44.38
N ALA A 472 2.80 12.25 -44.94
CA ALA A 472 3.66 13.37 -45.27
C ALA A 472 4.31 13.99 -44.02
N GLU A 473 5.59 14.37 -44.11
CA GLU A 473 6.40 14.89 -42.98
C GLU A 473 5.77 16.12 -42.33
N ASN A 474 5.24 17.05 -43.12
CA ASN A 474 4.57 18.25 -42.62
C ASN A 474 3.36 17.93 -41.71
N ARG A 475 2.55 16.92 -42.06
CA ARG A 475 1.40 16.47 -41.26
C ARG A 475 1.87 15.83 -39.96
N ARG A 476 2.97 15.08 -40.03
CA ARG A 476 3.63 14.46 -38.89
C ARG A 476 4.08 15.54 -37.89
N GLU A 477 4.91 16.47 -38.33
CA GLU A 477 5.43 17.55 -37.49
C GLU A 477 4.33 18.39 -36.84
N LEU A 478 3.25 18.68 -37.58
CA LEU A 478 2.11 19.44 -37.07
C LEU A 478 1.37 18.72 -35.95
N ILE A 479 1.03 17.43 -36.12
CA ILE A 479 0.35 16.66 -35.06
C ILE A 479 1.24 16.57 -33.83
N HIS A 480 2.52 16.24 -34.02
CA HIS A 480 3.47 16.12 -32.92
C HIS A 480 3.62 17.45 -32.15
N GLY A 481 3.76 18.57 -32.87
CA GLY A 481 3.83 19.90 -32.28
C GLY A 481 2.57 20.28 -31.51
N LEU A 482 1.39 20.04 -32.07
CA LEU A 482 0.11 20.33 -31.42
C LEU A 482 -0.06 19.53 -30.12
N VAL A 483 0.21 18.23 -30.15
CA VAL A 483 0.04 17.37 -28.97
C VAL A 483 1.05 17.73 -27.87
N LYS A 484 2.29 18.06 -28.26
CA LYS A 484 3.35 18.46 -27.33
C LYS A 484 3.06 19.82 -26.67
N ALA A 485 2.49 20.76 -27.42
CA ALA A 485 2.11 22.08 -26.92
C ALA A 485 0.96 22.04 -25.89
N HIS A 486 0.10 21.01 -25.92
CA HIS A 486 -1.00 20.84 -24.97
C HIS A 486 -0.60 19.95 -23.77
N ARG A 487 0.58 20.23 -23.19
CA ARG A 487 0.99 19.70 -21.88
C ARG A 487 0.28 20.47 -20.76
N GLN A 488 0.00 19.78 -19.65
CA GLN A 488 -0.93 20.18 -18.60
C GLN A 488 -0.69 21.58 -17.97
N ASP A 489 0.47 22.21 -18.17
CA ASP A 489 0.83 23.51 -17.59
C ASP A 489 0.99 24.67 -18.60
N ASP A 490 0.89 24.42 -19.91
CA ASP A 490 1.25 25.41 -20.96
C ASP A 490 0.06 26.03 -21.71
N ALA A 491 -1.16 25.96 -21.18
CA ALA A 491 -2.33 26.59 -21.82
C ALA A 491 -2.29 28.13 -21.66
N VAL A 492 -1.43 28.78 -22.45
CA VAL A 492 -1.19 30.24 -22.53
C VAL A 492 -2.38 31.02 -23.13
N PHE A 493 -3.39 30.35 -23.66
CA PHE A 493 -4.61 31.00 -24.17
C PHE A 493 -5.80 30.77 -23.22
N ASP A 494 -6.15 31.81 -22.46
CA ASP A 494 -7.43 31.90 -21.76
C ASP A 494 -8.45 32.54 -22.71
N ASP A 495 -9.50 31.80 -23.06
CA ASP A 495 -10.69 32.34 -23.72
C ASP A 495 -11.42 33.30 -22.75
N ILE A 496 -12.27 34.20 -23.27
CA ILE A 496 -13.01 35.23 -22.52
C ILE A 496 -13.86 34.62 -21.38
N VAL A 497 -14.20 33.33 -21.51
CA VAL A 497 -14.79 32.51 -20.46
C VAL A 497 -13.71 31.62 -19.85
N ALA A 498 -13.38 31.87 -18.58
CA ALA A 498 -12.47 31.02 -17.82
C ALA A 498 -12.89 29.55 -17.97
N ASN A 499 -11.93 28.68 -18.36
CA ASN A 499 -12.05 27.22 -18.47
C ASN A 499 -12.53 26.59 -19.79
N LYS A 500 -12.75 27.37 -20.85
CA LYS A 500 -13.14 26.84 -22.17
C LYS A 500 -11.96 26.82 -23.16
N GLY A 501 -11.86 25.79 -24.01
CA GLY A 501 -10.90 25.76 -25.12
C GLY A 501 -9.45 25.34 -24.82
N LYS A 502 -9.16 24.71 -23.66
CA LYS A 502 -7.79 24.33 -23.25
C LYS A 502 -7.34 22.91 -23.63
N GLY A 503 -8.20 22.12 -24.29
CA GLY A 503 -7.90 20.75 -24.72
C GLY A 503 -7.73 20.64 -26.22
N LEU A 504 -6.95 19.69 -26.71
CA LEU A 504 -6.76 19.41 -28.14
C LEU A 504 -7.67 18.26 -28.56
N ILE A 505 -8.60 18.52 -29.48
CA ILE A 505 -9.50 17.51 -30.04
C ILE A 505 -9.24 17.38 -31.54
N ALA A 506 -8.81 16.18 -31.94
CA ALA A 506 -8.52 15.81 -33.32
C ALA A 506 -9.57 14.83 -33.85
N LEU A 507 -9.99 15.00 -35.10
CA LEU A 507 -10.86 14.04 -35.80
C LEU A 507 -10.13 13.42 -36.99
N LEU A 508 -9.96 12.10 -36.98
CA LEU A 508 -9.37 11.33 -38.07
C LEU A 508 -10.46 10.61 -38.87
N THR A 509 -10.57 10.92 -40.16
CA THR A 509 -11.61 10.40 -41.06
C THR A 509 -10.99 9.61 -42.21
N GLY A 510 -11.62 8.54 -42.66
CA GLY A 510 -11.18 7.78 -43.84
C GLY A 510 -11.64 6.32 -43.79
N SER A 511 -11.39 5.56 -44.85
CA SER A 511 -11.82 4.16 -44.93
C SER A 511 -11.15 3.26 -43.88
N PRO A 512 -11.71 2.07 -43.59
CA PRO A 512 -11.07 1.11 -42.70
C PRO A 512 -9.66 0.72 -43.18
N GLY A 513 -8.70 0.56 -42.26
CA GLY A 513 -7.37 0.03 -42.60
C GLY A 513 -6.34 1.04 -43.12
N VAL A 514 -6.65 2.35 -43.15
CA VAL A 514 -5.72 3.42 -43.60
C VAL A 514 -4.79 3.99 -42.51
N GLY A 515 -4.81 3.43 -41.29
CA GLY A 515 -3.88 3.82 -40.22
C GLY A 515 -4.36 4.89 -39.23
N LYS A 516 -5.67 5.16 -39.13
CA LYS A 516 -6.25 6.13 -38.18
C LYS A 516 -5.91 5.81 -36.71
N THR A 517 -6.27 4.62 -36.24
CA THR A 517 -5.98 4.12 -34.89
C THR A 517 -4.48 4.09 -34.62
N LEU A 518 -3.68 3.61 -35.59
CA LEU A 518 -2.22 3.58 -35.53
C LEU A 518 -1.59 4.97 -35.35
N THR A 519 -2.24 6.02 -35.86
CA THR A 519 -1.79 7.40 -35.68
C THR A 519 -1.89 7.83 -34.22
N ALA A 520 -2.98 7.49 -33.55
CA ALA A 520 -3.16 7.80 -32.12
C ALA A 520 -2.16 7.04 -31.24
N GLU A 521 -1.92 5.77 -31.55
CA GLU A 521 -0.89 4.96 -30.89
C GLU A 521 0.50 5.58 -31.06
N ALA A 522 0.88 5.93 -32.29
CA ALA A 522 2.18 6.54 -32.57
C ALA A 522 2.37 7.91 -31.89
N VAL A 523 1.29 8.70 -31.79
CA VAL A 523 1.30 9.97 -31.05
C VAL A 523 1.55 9.73 -29.56
N ALA A 524 0.87 8.76 -28.94
CA ALA A 524 1.07 8.41 -27.54
C ALA A 524 2.51 7.96 -27.27
N GLU A 525 3.08 7.12 -28.14
CA GLU A 525 4.48 6.66 -28.04
C GLU A 525 5.49 7.81 -28.07
N VAL A 526 5.41 8.66 -29.11
CA VAL A 526 6.39 9.73 -29.30
C VAL A 526 6.30 10.80 -28.22
N THR A 527 5.09 11.04 -27.71
CA THR A 527 4.85 12.02 -26.63
C THR A 527 5.04 11.45 -25.23
N GLN A 528 5.36 10.16 -25.11
CA GLN A 528 5.56 9.45 -23.84
C GLN A 528 4.34 9.56 -22.91
N ARG A 529 3.15 9.40 -23.49
CA ARG A 529 1.87 9.53 -22.79
C ARG A 529 1.12 8.20 -22.85
N PRO A 530 0.43 7.79 -21.77
CA PRO A 530 -0.42 6.61 -21.83
C PRO A 530 -1.54 6.80 -22.86
N LEU A 531 -1.89 5.74 -23.58
CA LEU A 531 -3.02 5.73 -24.49
C LEU A 531 -4.24 5.11 -23.78
N TYR A 532 -5.33 5.87 -23.66
CA TYR A 532 -6.61 5.35 -23.19
C TYR A 532 -7.53 5.17 -24.40
N VAL A 533 -7.81 3.92 -24.79
CA VAL A 533 -8.67 3.61 -25.93
C VAL A 533 -10.10 3.36 -25.44
N VAL A 534 -11.08 3.96 -26.09
CA VAL A 534 -12.52 3.75 -25.85
C VAL A 534 -13.15 3.30 -27.16
N ALA A 535 -13.80 2.14 -27.15
CA ALA A 535 -14.61 1.71 -28.27
C ALA A 535 -16.05 2.23 -28.10
N THR A 536 -16.73 2.56 -29.20
CA THR A 536 -18.11 3.07 -29.16
C THR A 536 -19.09 2.21 -28.39
N GLY A 537 -18.92 0.87 -28.40
CA GLY A 537 -19.77 -0.05 -27.63
C GLY A 537 -19.62 0.04 -26.11
N GLU A 538 -18.52 0.60 -25.60
CA GLU A 538 -18.23 0.64 -24.16
C GLU A 538 -18.95 1.76 -23.41
N LEU A 539 -19.26 2.85 -24.10
CA LEU A 539 -19.96 3.99 -23.51
C LEU A 539 -21.43 3.67 -23.24
N GLY A 540 -22.02 2.77 -24.01
CA GLY A 540 -23.43 2.40 -23.94
C GLY A 540 -24.31 3.24 -24.89
N ILE A 541 -25.62 2.99 -24.83
CA ILE A 541 -26.64 3.65 -25.67
C ILE A 541 -27.57 4.58 -24.88
N ASP A 542 -27.44 4.58 -23.56
CA ASP A 542 -28.24 5.42 -22.66
C ASP A 542 -27.50 6.74 -22.36
N PRO A 543 -28.12 7.92 -22.54
CA PRO A 543 -27.47 9.20 -22.33
C PRO A 543 -26.89 9.42 -20.93
N ASP A 544 -27.53 8.93 -19.87
CA ASP A 544 -27.08 9.14 -18.49
C ASP A 544 -25.89 8.22 -18.18
N ILE A 545 -25.93 6.97 -18.64
CA ILE A 545 -24.79 6.04 -18.53
C ILE A 545 -23.58 6.60 -19.29
N VAL A 546 -23.80 7.10 -20.51
CA VAL A 546 -22.74 7.70 -21.34
C VAL A 546 -22.17 8.95 -20.66
N ASP A 547 -23.01 9.83 -20.11
CA ASP A 547 -22.56 11.05 -19.42
C ASP A 547 -21.65 10.73 -18.23
N ASN A 548 -22.01 9.74 -17.43
CA ASN A 548 -21.23 9.29 -16.27
C ASN A 548 -19.92 8.60 -16.68
N ARG A 549 -19.98 7.63 -17.59
CA ARG A 549 -18.78 6.89 -18.06
C ARG A 549 -17.80 7.80 -18.77
N LEU A 550 -18.29 8.63 -19.70
CA LEU A 550 -17.46 9.59 -20.41
C LEU A 550 -16.88 10.63 -19.44
N GLY A 551 -17.66 11.10 -18.46
CA GLY A 551 -17.18 11.99 -17.40
C GLY A 551 -15.98 11.39 -16.65
N MET A 552 -16.10 10.15 -16.18
CA MET A 552 -15.03 9.42 -15.50
C MET A 552 -13.80 9.24 -16.40
N ILE A 553 -13.97 8.82 -17.66
CA ILE A 553 -12.87 8.62 -18.61
C ILE A 553 -12.13 9.94 -18.87
N LEU A 554 -12.86 11.04 -19.09
CA LEU A 554 -12.27 12.35 -19.31
C LEU A 554 -11.53 12.85 -18.05
N GLU A 555 -12.01 12.53 -16.85
CA GLU A 555 -11.30 12.85 -15.62
C GLU A 555 -10.00 12.04 -15.47
N ILE A 556 -10.05 10.73 -15.68
CA ILE A 556 -8.88 9.83 -15.62
C ILE A 556 -7.82 10.28 -16.64
N THR A 557 -8.22 10.49 -17.88
CA THR A 557 -7.31 10.91 -18.96
C THR A 557 -6.75 12.30 -18.73
N ARG A 558 -7.54 13.22 -18.15
CA ARG A 558 -7.04 14.53 -17.70
C ARG A 558 -6.04 14.38 -16.56
N ARG A 559 -6.29 13.53 -15.56
CA ARG A 559 -5.43 13.38 -14.37
C ARG A 559 -4.04 12.90 -14.76
N TRP A 560 -3.95 11.89 -15.63
CA TRP A 560 -2.67 11.30 -16.03
C TRP A 560 -2.06 11.89 -17.29
N GLY A 561 -2.74 12.87 -17.90
CA GLY A 561 -2.31 13.42 -19.17
C GLY A 561 -2.27 12.35 -20.26
N CYS A 562 -3.24 11.44 -20.31
CA CYS A 562 -3.32 10.44 -21.37
C CYS A 562 -3.58 11.08 -22.73
N VAL A 563 -3.28 10.35 -23.80
CA VAL A 563 -3.93 10.54 -25.10
C VAL A 563 -5.20 9.69 -25.07
N LEU A 564 -6.36 10.32 -25.16
CA LEU A 564 -7.65 9.63 -25.26
C LEU A 564 -7.93 9.31 -26.72
N LEU A 565 -8.14 8.04 -27.05
CA LEU A 565 -8.61 7.60 -28.37
C LEU A 565 -10.05 7.13 -28.24
N ILE A 566 -10.97 7.76 -28.97
CA ILE A 566 -12.34 7.25 -29.13
C ILE A 566 -12.44 6.67 -30.54
N ASP A 567 -12.38 5.35 -30.62
CA ASP A 567 -12.34 4.63 -31.88
C ASP A 567 -13.75 4.36 -32.40
N GLU A 568 -13.95 4.55 -33.71
CA GLU A 568 -15.22 4.37 -34.40
C GLU A 568 -16.37 5.21 -33.83
N ALA A 569 -16.10 6.50 -33.56
CA ALA A 569 -17.04 7.46 -32.97
C ALA A 569 -18.23 7.84 -33.87
N ASP A 570 -18.52 7.05 -34.92
CA ASP A 570 -19.56 7.28 -35.94
C ASP A 570 -20.94 7.57 -35.32
N VAL A 571 -21.29 6.87 -34.24
CA VAL A 571 -22.59 7.02 -33.55
C VAL A 571 -22.71 8.37 -32.85
N PHE A 572 -21.61 8.90 -32.32
CA PHE A 572 -21.58 10.17 -31.59
C PHE A 572 -21.32 11.38 -32.48
N LEU A 573 -20.81 11.14 -33.70
CA LEU A 573 -20.46 12.20 -34.66
C LEU A 573 -21.52 12.41 -35.75
N SER A 574 -22.49 11.51 -35.87
CA SER A 574 -23.48 11.55 -36.94
C SER A 574 -24.48 12.70 -36.85
N ALA A 575 -24.97 13.15 -38.00
CA ALA A 575 -25.98 14.19 -38.13
C ALA A 575 -27.26 13.89 -37.34
N ARG A 576 -27.73 14.92 -36.61
CA ARG A 576 -28.99 14.90 -35.88
C ARG A 576 -30.16 14.58 -36.80
N GLY A 577 -31.02 13.69 -36.35
CA GLY A 577 -32.06 13.08 -37.17
C GLY A 577 -33.45 13.17 -36.54
N LYS A 578 -34.33 12.22 -36.86
CA LYS A 578 -35.64 12.09 -36.19
C LYS A 578 -35.56 11.32 -34.86
N ASP A 579 -34.39 10.78 -34.53
CA ASP A 579 -34.19 9.96 -33.34
C ASP A 579 -33.70 10.82 -32.16
N LEU A 580 -34.62 11.10 -31.24
CA LEU A 580 -34.37 11.90 -30.04
C LEU A 580 -33.29 11.29 -29.13
N ALA A 581 -33.19 9.96 -29.05
CA ALA A 581 -32.22 9.30 -28.18
C ALA A 581 -30.80 9.49 -28.70
N ARG A 582 -30.60 9.36 -30.01
CA ARG A 582 -29.33 9.62 -30.68
C ARG A 582 -28.92 11.08 -30.57
N ASP A 583 -29.85 12.00 -30.78
CA ASP A 583 -29.59 13.44 -30.66
C ASP A 583 -29.18 13.84 -29.23
N ALA A 584 -29.76 13.18 -28.22
CA ALA A 584 -29.37 13.33 -26.82
C ALA A 584 -27.94 12.82 -26.59
N LEU A 585 -27.57 11.64 -27.11
CA LEU A 585 -26.21 11.10 -27.03
C LEU A 585 -25.16 12.04 -27.66
N VAL A 586 -25.43 12.51 -28.88
CA VAL A 586 -24.56 13.48 -29.58
C VAL A 586 -24.40 14.76 -28.76
N SER A 587 -25.49 15.23 -28.14
CA SER A 587 -25.47 16.45 -27.31
C SER A 587 -24.67 16.27 -26.02
N VAL A 588 -24.83 15.14 -25.32
CA VAL A 588 -24.06 14.79 -24.12
C VAL A 588 -22.57 14.70 -24.44
N PHE A 589 -22.22 13.97 -25.51
CA PHE A 589 -20.85 13.76 -25.96
C PHE A 589 -20.16 15.08 -26.28
N LEU A 590 -20.80 15.93 -27.09
CA LEU A 590 -20.30 17.26 -27.45
C LEU A 590 -20.09 18.17 -26.23
N ARG A 591 -21.06 18.17 -25.30
CA ARG A 591 -21.00 18.98 -24.08
C ARG A 591 -19.79 18.57 -23.24
N ARG A 592 -19.56 17.27 -23.04
CA ARG A 592 -18.44 16.78 -22.23
C ARG A 592 -17.08 17.08 -22.88
N LEU A 593 -16.97 16.95 -24.20
CA LEU A 593 -15.75 17.28 -24.95
C LEU A 593 -15.43 18.79 -24.93
N GLU A 594 -16.43 19.67 -24.92
CA GLU A 594 -16.22 21.13 -24.90
C GLU A 594 -15.43 21.62 -23.67
N TYR A 595 -15.59 20.94 -22.53
CA TYR A 595 -14.90 21.26 -21.28
C TYR A 595 -13.69 20.37 -21.01
N PHE A 596 -13.35 19.45 -21.92
CA PHE A 596 -12.22 18.55 -21.74
C PHE A 596 -10.90 19.31 -21.90
N ARG A 597 -10.01 19.13 -20.91
CA ARG A 597 -8.68 19.77 -20.87
C ARG A 597 -7.59 18.70 -21.01
N GLY A 598 -7.53 18.07 -22.17
CA GLY A 598 -6.57 17.03 -22.48
C GLY A 598 -6.45 16.83 -23.99
N VAL A 599 -5.84 15.72 -24.40
CA VAL A 599 -5.68 15.37 -25.82
C VAL A 599 -6.65 14.23 -26.14
N ALA A 600 -7.58 14.48 -27.06
CA ALA A 600 -8.51 13.49 -27.56
C ALA A 600 -8.37 13.33 -29.08
N ILE A 601 -8.30 12.09 -29.54
CA ILE A 601 -8.30 11.71 -30.94
C ILE A 601 -9.54 10.86 -31.19
N LEU A 602 -10.39 11.33 -32.10
CA LEU A 602 -11.62 10.65 -32.50
C LEU A 602 -11.36 10.01 -33.88
N THR A 603 -11.78 8.78 -34.10
CA THR A 603 -11.74 8.17 -35.44
C THR A 603 -13.15 7.94 -35.96
N THR A 604 -13.35 8.08 -37.28
CA THR A 604 -14.61 7.78 -37.94
C THR A 604 -14.37 7.23 -39.34
N ASN A 605 -15.22 6.30 -39.76
CA ASN A 605 -15.23 5.76 -41.12
C ASN A 605 -16.22 6.51 -42.02
N ARG A 606 -17.11 7.33 -41.45
CA ARG A 606 -18.26 7.94 -42.15
C ARG A 606 -18.11 9.45 -42.34
N LYS A 607 -17.26 9.86 -43.30
CA LYS A 607 -17.03 11.29 -43.60
C LYS A 607 -18.33 12.06 -43.99
N SER A 608 -19.23 11.41 -44.73
CA SER A 608 -20.48 11.99 -45.21
C SER A 608 -21.44 12.33 -44.07
N ASP A 609 -21.48 11.48 -43.05
CA ASP A 609 -22.55 11.45 -42.05
C ASP A 609 -22.27 12.38 -40.85
N ILE A 610 -21.10 13.02 -40.81
CA ILE A 610 -20.70 13.90 -39.70
C ILE A 610 -21.67 15.09 -39.57
N ASP A 611 -22.16 15.32 -38.34
CA ASP A 611 -23.09 16.39 -38.01
C ASP A 611 -22.54 17.76 -38.41
N PRO A 612 -23.37 18.64 -39.00
CA PRO A 612 -22.95 20.00 -39.33
C PRO A 612 -22.41 20.81 -38.15
N ALA A 613 -22.75 20.49 -36.90
CA ALA A 613 -22.16 21.12 -35.71
C ALA A 613 -20.65 20.78 -35.53
N PHE A 614 -20.16 19.70 -36.16
CA PHE A 614 -18.74 19.37 -36.28
C PHE A 614 -18.10 19.91 -37.58
N LYS A 615 -18.89 20.48 -38.50
CA LYS A 615 -18.42 21.06 -39.77
C LYS A 615 -18.53 22.59 -39.71
N SER A 616 -17.41 23.31 -39.85
CA SER A 616 -17.48 24.77 -39.89
C SER A 616 -18.00 25.30 -41.21
N LYS A 617 -18.86 26.32 -41.12
CA LYS A 617 -19.27 27.16 -42.25
C LYS A 617 -18.16 28.16 -42.55
N ILE A 618 -17.14 27.75 -43.31
CA ILE A 618 -16.29 28.70 -44.01
C ILE A 618 -16.99 29.03 -45.33
N PRO A 619 -17.39 30.29 -45.60
CA PRO A 619 -17.95 30.67 -46.90
C PRO A 619 -16.88 30.45 -47.98
N PRO A 620 -17.26 29.94 -49.17
CA PRO A 620 -16.34 29.51 -50.22
C PRO A 620 -15.45 30.64 -50.81
N GLU A 621 -15.70 31.89 -50.44
CA GLU A 621 -15.10 33.08 -51.07
C GLU A 621 -13.82 33.58 -50.36
N SER A 622 -13.37 32.95 -49.27
CA SER A 622 -12.19 33.40 -48.49
C SER A 622 -10.96 32.46 -48.58
N LEU A 623 -10.94 31.48 -49.48
CA LEU A 623 -9.83 30.55 -49.67
C LEU A 623 -8.87 31.03 -50.78
N VAL A 624 -7.90 31.89 -50.45
CA VAL A 624 -6.79 32.20 -51.37
C VAL A 624 -5.43 31.73 -50.85
N TYR A 625 -5.21 31.57 -49.54
CA TYR A 625 -3.98 30.94 -49.02
C TYR A 625 -4.23 30.30 -47.66
N ALA A 626 -4.76 29.07 -47.63
CA ALA A 626 -4.77 28.23 -46.43
C ALA A 626 -4.82 26.75 -46.83
N VAL A 627 -4.15 25.92 -46.03
CA VAL A 627 -3.97 24.47 -46.16
C VAL A 627 -5.25 23.77 -46.65
N PRO A 628 -5.24 23.06 -47.79
CA PRO A 628 -6.40 22.27 -48.21
C PRO A 628 -6.58 21.12 -47.20
N ASP A 629 -7.81 20.96 -46.69
CA ASP A 629 -8.30 19.94 -45.73
C ASP A 629 -8.35 20.29 -44.24
N ALA A 630 -7.94 21.48 -43.79
CA ALA A 630 -8.08 21.86 -42.37
C ALA A 630 -9.47 22.44 -42.06
N PHE A 631 -10.41 21.60 -41.61
CA PHE A 631 -11.68 22.05 -41.04
C PHE A 631 -11.49 22.46 -39.57
N ILE A 632 -11.77 23.72 -39.24
CA ILE A 632 -11.72 24.29 -37.88
C ILE A 632 -13.16 24.49 -37.40
N THR A 633 -13.65 23.73 -36.42
CA THR A 633 -14.84 24.13 -35.65
C THR A 633 -14.41 24.67 -34.29
N GLY A 634 -15.27 25.44 -33.62
CA GLY A 634 -15.00 25.90 -32.25
C GLY A 634 -14.90 24.79 -31.17
N ARG A 635 -14.88 23.50 -31.56
CA ARG A 635 -14.78 22.33 -30.66
C ARG A 635 -13.77 21.28 -31.14
N ILE A 636 -13.69 21.00 -32.45
CA ILE A 636 -12.64 20.18 -33.06
C ILE A 636 -11.57 21.09 -33.63
N HIS A 637 -10.35 20.95 -33.11
CA HIS A 637 -9.22 21.81 -33.42
C HIS A 637 -8.66 21.53 -34.80
N PHE A 638 -8.58 20.25 -35.18
CA PHE A 638 -8.26 19.87 -36.54
C PHE A 638 -8.97 18.57 -36.95
N THR A 639 -9.33 18.51 -38.22
CA THR A 639 -9.81 17.29 -38.87
C THR A 639 -8.78 16.85 -39.89
N MET A 640 -8.43 15.57 -39.91
CA MET A 640 -7.52 14.97 -40.88
C MET A 640 -8.24 13.91 -41.67
N HIS A 641 -8.14 14.00 -43.00
CA HIS A 641 -8.64 12.98 -43.90
C HIS A 641 -7.52 12.07 -44.39
N TYR A 642 -7.72 10.77 -44.20
CA TYR A 642 -6.89 9.71 -44.74
C TYR A 642 -7.49 9.24 -46.06
N PRO A 643 -6.82 9.51 -47.20
CA PRO A 643 -7.22 8.95 -48.47
C PRO A 643 -6.98 7.43 -48.49
N GLU A 644 -7.54 6.76 -49.50
CA GLU A 644 -7.13 5.40 -49.83
C GLU A 644 -5.62 5.33 -50.09
N LEU A 645 -5.00 4.21 -49.69
CA LEU A 645 -3.56 4.03 -49.88
C LEU A 645 -3.27 3.94 -51.38
N ASP A 646 -2.41 4.82 -51.90
CA ASP A 646 -1.91 4.71 -53.27
C ASP A 646 -0.81 3.65 -53.39
N THR A 647 -0.37 3.37 -54.62
CA THR A 647 0.65 2.33 -54.88
C THR A 647 1.95 2.58 -54.10
N ASN A 648 2.39 3.84 -54.01
CA ASN A 648 3.62 4.19 -53.29
C ASN A 648 3.46 3.97 -51.77
N SER A 649 2.32 4.36 -51.21
CA SER A 649 1.99 4.16 -49.81
C SER A 649 1.91 2.68 -49.46
N ARG A 650 1.29 1.86 -50.32
CA ARG A 650 1.25 0.40 -50.14
C ARG A 650 2.63 -0.23 -50.20
N LEU A 651 3.51 0.24 -51.09
CA LEU A 651 4.91 -0.21 -51.16
C LEU A 651 5.63 0.04 -49.83
N GLU A 652 5.49 1.24 -49.25
CA GLU A 652 6.07 1.55 -47.94
C GLU A 652 5.48 0.68 -46.82
N VAL A 653 4.16 0.44 -46.83
CA VAL A 653 3.50 -0.44 -45.85
C VAL A 653 4.04 -1.88 -45.94
N TRP A 654 4.15 -2.44 -47.14
CA TRP A 654 4.75 -3.77 -47.37
C TRP A 654 6.19 -3.83 -46.87
N ARG A 655 7.00 -2.83 -47.22
CA ARG A 655 8.38 -2.73 -46.74
C ARG A 655 8.45 -2.68 -45.22
N ASN A 656 7.59 -1.90 -44.56
CA ASN A 656 7.58 -1.78 -43.11
C ASN A 656 7.22 -3.10 -42.41
N PHE A 657 6.25 -3.86 -42.93
CA PHE A 657 5.88 -5.16 -42.35
C PHE A 657 6.94 -6.23 -42.60
N LEU A 658 7.38 -6.41 -43.85
CA LEU A 658 8.32 -7.47 -44.21
C LEU A 658 9.72 -7.22 -43.63
N THR A 659 10.21 -5.97 -43.59
CA THR A 659 11.51 -5.67 -42.97
C THR A 659 11.54 -5.97 -41.47
N ASN A 660 10.41 -5.82 -40.77
CA ASN A 660 10.33 -6.15 -39.34
C ASN A 660 10.39 -7.66 -39.09
N VAL A 661 9.75 -8.46 -39.96
CA VAL A 661 9.78 -9.92 -39.88
C VAL A 661 11.13 -10.48 -40.36
N ALA A 662 11.84 -9.80 -41.27
CA ALA A 662 13.18 -10.21 -41.70
C ALA A 662 14.19 -10.17 -40.53
N LYS A 663 14.02 -9.23 -39.60
CA LYS A 663 14.85 -9.13 -38.39
C LYS A 663 14.66 -10.28 -37.41
N SER A 664 13.55 -11.03 -37.48
CA SER A 664 13.30 -12.22 -36.66
C SER A 664 13.77 -13.53 -37.31
N SER A 665 14.53 -13.47 -38.42
CA SER A 665 15.16 -14.60 -39.12
C SER A 665 14.22 -15.56 -39.87
N GLU A 666 12.95 -15.20 -40.08
CA GLU A 666 11.91 -16.08 -40.67
C GLU A 666 11.56 -15.77 -42.14
N LEU A 667 12.31 -14.88 -42.82
CA LEU A 667 12.04 -14.45 -44.22
C LEU A 667 13.20 -14.74 -45.18
N ALA A 668 12.85 -14.99 -46.45
CA ALA A 668 13.79 -14.90 -47.57
C ALA A 668 14.15 -13.43 -47.89
N GLU A 669 15.26 -13.19 -48.60
CA GLU A 669 15.60 -11.85 -49.08
C GLU A 669 14.57 -11.36 -50.11
N PHE A 670 13.86 -10.27 -49.81
CA PHE A 670 12.94 -9.60 -50.73
C PHE A 670 13.66 -8.53 -51.53
N THR A 671 13.46 -8.53 -52.84
CA THR A 671 14.03 -7.54 -53.76
C THR A 671 13.16 -6.28 -53.86
N ALA A 672 13.71 -5.21 -54.41
CA ALA A 672 12.94 -3.99 -54.68
C ALA A 672 11.75 -4.25 -55.62
N ASP A 673 11.91 -5.16 -56.59
CA ASP A 673 10.89 -5.50 -57.57
C ASP A 673 9.71 -6.26 -56.94
N ASP A 674 9.99 -7.10 -55.93
CA ASP A 674 8.95 -7.82 -55.19
C ASP A 674 8.00 -6.85 -54.47
N PHE A 675 8.54 -5.81 -53.82
CA PHE A 675 7.71 -4.79 -53.19
C PHE A 675 6.87 -4.01 -54.20
N VAL A 676 7.41 -3.76 -55.40
CA VAL A 676 6.67 -3.10 -56.47
C VAL A 676 5.53 -4.01 -56.96
N ALA A 677 5.76 -5.31 -57.14
CA ALA A 677 4.73 -6.28 -57.52
C ALA A 677 3.60 -6.32 -56.49
N LEU A 678 3.92 -6.52 -55.20
CA LEU A 678 2.95 -6.59 -54.11
C LEU A 678 2.15 -5.28 -53.94
N SER A 679 2.76 -4.13 -54.21
CA SER A 679 2.08 -2.82 -54.11
C SER A 679 0.97 -2.59 -55.14
N ARG A 680 0.90 -3.38 -56.21
CA ARG A 680 -0.12 -3.25 -57.27
C ARG A 680 -1.49 -3.73 -56.80
N HIS A 681 -1.55 -4.65 -55.84
CA HIS A 681 -2.81 -5.13 -55.28
C HIS A 681 -3.48 -4.01 -54.46
N PRO A 682 -4.78 -3.72 -54.66
CA PRO A 682 -5.50 -2.63 -54.01
C PRO A 682 -5.91 -3.00 -52.57
N LEU A 683 -4.92 -3.30 -51.73
CA LEU A 683 -5.11 -3.74 -50.35
C LEU A 683 -4.92 -2.59 -49.37
N ASN A 684 -5.73 -2.57 -48.31
CA ASN A 684 -5.52 -1.67 -47.18
C ASN A 684 -4.45 -2.21 -46.21
N GLY A 685 -3.95 -1.35 -45.32
CA GLY A 685 -2.87 -1.72 -44.41
C GLY A 685 -3.22 -2.85 -43.43
N ARG A 686 -4.51 -3.01 -43.08
CA ARG A 686 -4.98 -4.12 -42.23
C ARG A 686 -4.94 -5.45 -42.98
N GLN A 687 -5.37 -5.46 -44.24
CA GLN A 687 -5.29 -6.63 -45.12
C GLN A 687 -3.82 -7.06 -45.31
N ILE A 688 -2.93 -6.11 -45.62
CA ILE A 688 -1.49 -6.38 -45.77
C ILE A 688 -0.92 -7.01 -44.49
N LYS A 689 -1.20 -6.44 -43.31
CA LYS A 689 -0.76 -7.01 -42.02
C LYS A 689 -1.23 -8.45 -41.82
N ASN A 690 -2.52 -8.71 -42.11
CA ASN A 690 -3.11 -10.03 -41.94
C ASN A 690 -2.46 -11.06 -42.87
N ILE A 691 -2.26 -10.71 -44.15
CA ILE A 691 -1.59 -11.58 -45.13
C ILE A 691 -0.17 -11.90 -44.66
N VAL A 692 0.62 -10.91 -44.25
CA VAL A 692 1.99 -11.13 -43.73
C VAL A 692 1.96 -12.04 -42.50
N SER A 693 1.03 -11.82 -41.56
CA SER A 693 0.92 -12.65 -40.35
C SER A 693 0.57 -14.10 -40.67
N CYS A 694 -0.33 -14.33 -41.63
CA CYS A 694 -0.70 -15.66 -42.12
C CYS A 694 0.50 -16.33 -42.81
N ALA A 695 1.20 -15.60 -43.68
CA ALA A 695 2.39 -16.10 -44.38
C ALA A 695 3.47 -16.58 -43.40
N VAL A 696 3.77 -15.78 -42.37
CA VAL A 696 4.74 -16.13 -41.32
C VAL A 696 4.30 -17.35 -40.51
N SER A 697 3.02 -17.42 -40.15
CA SER A 697 2.48 -18.55 -39.38
C SER A 697 2.56 -19.87 -40.16
N LEU A 698 2.21 -19.83 -41.45
CA LEU A 698 2.30 -20.99 -42.35
C LEU A 698 3.76 -21.41 -42.59
N ALA A 699 4.65 -20.43 -42.81
CA ALA A 699 6.06 -20.67 -42.98
C ALA A 699 6.69 -21.35 -41.75
N ARG A 700 6.32 -20.91 -40.54
CA ARG A 700 6.76 -21.52 -39.28
C ARG A 700 6.29 -22.97 -39.13
N GLU A 701 5.02 -23.25 -39.45
CA GLU A 701 4.47 -24.61 -39.40
C GLU A 701 5.14 -25.53 -40.44
N MET A 702 5.38 -25.01 -41.65
CA MET A 702 6.01 -25.75 -42.74
C MET A 702 7.54 -25.78 -42.65
N GLN A 703 8.14 -25.15 -41.62
CA GLN A 703 9.59 -25.00 -41.43
C GLN A 703 10.32 -24.49 -42.69
N LYS A 704 9.70 -23.55 -43.41
CA LYS A 704 10.26 -22.92 -44.62
C LYS A 704 10.35 -21.40 -44.44
N ASN A 705 11.15 -20.76 -45.29
CA ASN A 705 11.15 -19.30 -45.36
C ASN A 705 9.91 -18.81 -46.14
N VAL A 706 9.36 -17.66 -45.74
CA VAL A 706 8.30 -17.01 -46.52
C VAL A 706 8.87 -16.51 -47.84
N THR A 707 8.23 -16.86 -48.95
CA THR A 707 8.55 -16.36 -50.29
C THR A 707 7.48 -15.39 -50.80
N VAL A 708 7.79 -14.60 -51.83
CA VAL A 708 6.82 -13.71 -52.51
C VAL A 708 5.63 -14.51 -53.03
N LYS A 709 5.89 -15.70 -53.57
CA LYS A 709 4.85 -16.59 -54.07
C LYS A 709 3.86 -17.02 -52.97
N ASP A 710 4.35 -17.31 -51.76
CA ASP A 710 3.47 -17.66 -50.64
C ASP A 710 2.54 -16.48 -50.26
N ILE A 711 3.01 -15.24 -50.43
CA ILE A 711 2.22 -14.03 -50.19
C ILE A 711 1.19 -13.82 -51.31
N GLU A 712 1.59 -13.99 -52.57
CA GLU A 712 0.68 -13.90 -53.74
C GLU A 712 -0.42 -14.96 -53.66
N ASP A 713 -0.07 -16.22 -53.36
CA ASP A 713 -1.03 -17.31 -53.18
C ASP A 713 -2.05 -16.98 -52.06
N LEU A 714 -1.61 -16.33 -50.96
CA LEU A 714 -2.51 -15.87 -49.90
C LEU A 714 -3.37 -14.68 -50.30
N ILE A 715 -2.86 -13.77 -51.13
CA ILE A 715 -3.65 -12.66 -51.68
C ILE A 715 -4.79 -13.24 -52.51
N ASP A 716 -4.52 -14.19 -53.40
CA ASP A 716 -5.54 -14.81 -54.24
C ASP A 716 -6.61 -15.51 -53.39
N VAL A 717 -6.21 -16.26 -52.35
CA VAL A 717 -7.16 -16.98 -51.47
C VAL A 717 -7.98 -16.05 -50.56
N MET A 718 -7.43 -14.91 -50.11
CA MET A 718 -8.08 -14.02 -49.14
C MET A 718 -8.87 -12.86 -49.77
N VAL A 719 -8.72 -12.62 -51.08
CA VAL A 719 -9.29 -11.48 -51.79
C VAL A 719 -10.32 -11.89 -52.85
N ASP A 720 -10.32 -13.16 -53.29
CA ASP A 720 -11.49 -13.81 -53.94
C ASP A 720 -12.68 -13.93 -52.98
#